data_AF-A0A7X3ZBN9-F1
#
_entry.id   AF-A0A7X3ZBN9-F1
#
_cell.length_a   1.000
_cell.length_b   1.000
_cell.length_c   1.000
_cell.angle_alpha   90.00
_cell.angle_beta   90.00
_cell.angle_gamma   90.00
#
_symmetry.space_group_name_H-M   'P 1'
#
loop_
_entity.id
_entity.type
_entity.pdbx_description
1 polymer ?
#
loop_
_entity_poly.entity_id
_entity_poly.type
_entity_poly.pdbx_seq_one_letter_code
_entity_poly.pdbx_strand_id
1 'polypeptide(L)'
;TEIDVVLHFKSNSPRMDIPTLADTRSFQHIYHYSLSSLPESDFRPRLADDRVGHFTTLHQDYTSVLKDDPYVRYVNRWHLEKAEPKFDQSPPKKPIVFWLENTIPPEYRDAVREGILVWNKAFEPLGFEGAIEAKQQPDDAEWDAADVRYNVVRWMVQPGQGYAVGPSRTNPFTGEIFDADIRISADFVRYAHLEFTELVDPVGREPWASGDFTAPSPAAAMGHSRGFCDMADGLRQEAAFGWHLLEARAAAGGGEVDEKEFIRQLIVELIAHEVGHTLGLRHNFKGSTIHALDELHDRRVTDKEGISSSVMDYNPVNIAPEGHEQGEYYQTTLGPYDYWAIEYAYRPVEADSPASERAQLDKIASQVAEKDLAYGTDEDALYWTRGIDPSAARWDLRDDPIAHYRDQIALSKELWSKVEDKFEQKGERYQTLRRVFGWGFRPYFSGAGNVSRYIGGIYHYRDHVGDGRHPLQPVPPARQREALDFLVEHVFGPDAFRWSPELLNKLAPERWVDFTWSVFDVSRIDYPIHDIVLRIQRRPLDRFYDPTLLSRLQDLELRYEGDETFGMVNLFTGLRQAIWAELETGSSIDSFRRNLQRAQLQKLIGLVLKPAYGTPEDARTLARADLQTIAAQIEARLDGGGLDAYSRAHLDETRARIEAALEAGLERSL
;
A
#
# COMPACT_ATOMS: atom_id res chain seq x y z
N THR A 1 3.24 -33.49 -17.18
CA THR A 1 2.27 -33.90 -18.22
C THR A 1 1.36 -32.72 -18.38
N GLU A 2 1.39 -32.14 -19.56
CA GLU A 2 0.66 -30.91 -19.88
C GLU A 2 -0.63 -31.28 -20.61
N ILE A 3 -1.76 -30.71 -20.17
CA ILE A 3 -3.09 -31.03 -20.69
C ILE A 3 -3.87 -29.72 -20.88
N ASP A 4 -4.27 -29.45 -22.12
CA ASP A 4 -5.23 -28.39 -22.40
C ASP A 4 -6.66 -28.94 -22.41
N VAL A 5 -7.51 -28.33 -21.59
CA VAL A 5 -8.95 -28.58 -21.60
C VAL A 5 -9.65 -27.35 -22.13
N VAL A 6 -10.18 -27.47 -23.35
CA VAL A 6 -10.95 -26.42 -24.00
C VAL A 6 -12.43 -26.60 -23.65
N LEU A 7 -12.97 -25.70 -22.83
CA LEU A 7 -14.38 -25.67 -22.48
C LEU A 7 -15.11 -24.61 -23.29
N HIS A 8 -16.16 -25.01 -24.01
CA HIS A 8 -17.03 -24.11 -24.76
C HIS A 8 -18.36 -23.95 -24.04
N PHE A 9 -18.59 -22.77 -23.48
CA PHE A 9 -19.83 -22.38 -22.84
C PHE A 9 -20.77 -21.72 -23.84
N LYS A 10 -22.03 -22.19 -23.89
CA LYS A 10 -23.09 -21.61 -24.70
C LYS A 10 -24.28 -21.22 -23.84
N SER A 11 -24.84 -20.04 -24.06
CA SER A 11 -26.07 -19.60 -23.42
C SER A 11 -27.01 -18.94 -24.42
N ASN A 12 -28.27 -19.36 -24.44
CA ASN A 12 -29.31 -18.69 -25.24
C ASN A 12 -29.83 -17.41 -24.57
N SER A 13 -29.47 -17.17 -23.30
CA SER A 13 -29.90 -16.04 -22.48
C SER A 13 -28.76 -15.60 -21.55
N PRO A 14 -27.69 -14.98 -22.09
CA PRO A 14 -26.60 -14.47 -21.26
C PRO A 14 -27.17 -13.42 -20.29
N ARG A 15 -26.81 -13.55 -19.00
CA ARG A 15 -27.27 -12.62 -17.96
C ARG A 15 -26.46 -11.32 -17.92
N MET A 16 -25.25 -11.34 -18.47
CA MET A 16 -24.36 -10.19 -18.54
C MET A 16 -23.77 -10.09 -19.94
N ASP A 17 -23.66 -8.86 -20.43
CA ASP A 17 -22.93 -8.55 -21.64
C ASP A 17 -21.43 -8.48 -21.27
N ILE A 18 -20.60 -9.33 -21.87
CA ILE A 18 -19.14 -9.38 -21.67
C ILE A 18 -18.51 -8.72 -22.89
N PRO A 19 -18.05 -7.46 -22.79
CA PRO A 19 -17.73 -6.66 -23.96
C PRO A 19 -16.42 -7.10 -24.65
N THR A 20 -15.61 -7.95 -23.99
CA THR A 20 -14.42 -8.57 -24.58
C THR A 20 -14.73 -9.76 -25.50
N LEU A 21 -15.99 -10.20 -25.59
CA LEU A 21 -16.42 -11.29 -26.47
C LEU A 21 -17.17 -10.76 -27.68
N ALA A 22 -16.91 -11.33 -28.86
CA ALA A 22 -17.65 -11.01 -30.07
C ALA A 22 -19.14 -11.42 -30.00
N ASP A 23 -19.48 -12.46 -29.23
CA ASP A 23 -20.85 -12.88 -28.92
C ASP A 23 -20.91 -13.48 -27.51
N THR A 24 -21.64 -12.83 -26.61
CA THR A 24 -21.74 -13.22 -25.19
C THR A 24 -22.50 -14.52 -24.95
N ARG A 25 -23.17 -15.03 -25.99
CA ARG A 25 -23.80 -16.36 -25.99
C ARG A 25 -22.78 -17.49 -26.19
N SER A 26 -21.55 -17.18 -26.58
CA SER A 26 -20.53 -18.16 -26.92
C SER A 26 -19.18 -17.75 -26.32
N PHE A 27 -18.76 -18.46 -25.27
CA PHE A 27 -17.50 -18.21 -24.59
C PHE A 27 -16.64 -19.46 -24.57
N GLN A 28 -15.38 -19.36 -25.00
CA GLN A 28 -14.40 -20.44 -24.90
C GLN A 28 -13.41 -20.11 -23.79
N HIS A 29 -13.22 -21.05 -22.87
CA HIS A 29 -12.23 -20.97 -21.80
C HIS A 29 -11.25 -22.13 -21.96
N ILE A 30 -9.95 -21.85 -21.93
CA ILE A 30 -8.90 -22.86 -22.01
C ILE A 30 -8.29 -23.00 -20.61
N TYR A 31 -8.34 -24.22 -20.07
CA TYR A 31 -7.65 -24.57 -18.83
C TYR A 31 -6.39 -25.35 -19.16
N HIS A 32 -5.24 -24.79 -18.81
CA HIS A 32 -3.96 -25.50 -18.89
C HIS A 32 -3.69 -26.21 -17.57
N TYR A 33 -3.49 -27.52 -17.61
CA TYR A 33 -3.14 -28.34 -16.44
C TYR A 33 -1.75 -28.93 -16.59
N SER A 34 -0.90 -28.61 -15.62
CA SER A 34 0.41 -29.24 -15.45
C SER A 34 0.35 -30.27 -14.33
N LEU A 35 0.57 -31.53 -14.68
CA LEU A 35 0.66 -32.64 -13.71
C LEU A 35 2.12 -33.10 -13.59
N SER A 36 2.72 -32.88 -12.42
CA SER A 36 4.09 -33.26 -12.11
C SER A 36 4.15 -34.19 -10.88
N SER A 37 5.00 -35.21 -10.93
CA SER A 37 5.40 -35.94 -9.73
C SER A 37 6.35 -35.09 -8.88
N LEU A 38 6.32 -35.25 -7.56
CA LEU A 38 7.33 -34.64 -6.69
C LEU A 38 8.71 -35.23 -7.00
N PRO A 39 9.72 -34.41 -7.38
CA PRO A 39 11.07 -34.89 -7.62
C PRO A 39 11.69 -35.45 -6.33
N GLU A 40 12.48 -36.52 -6.46
CA GLU A 40 13.44 -36.88 -5.41
C GLU A 40 14.63 -35.92 -5.51
N SER A 41 14.98 -35.28 -4.39
CA SER A 41 16.14 -34.37 -4.31
C SER A 41 16.88 -34.58 -2.98
N ASP A 42 18.16 -34.22 -2.99
CA ASP A 42 19.01 -34.08 -1.80
C ASP A 42 18.88 -32.68 -1.17
N PHE A 43 17.85 -31.92 -1.54
CA PHE A 43 17.59 -30.59 -1.01
C PHE A 43 17.45 -30.63 0.52
N ARG A 44 18.26 -29.81 1.20
CA ARG A 44 18.15 -29.61 2.64
C ARG A 44 17.18 -28.46 2.95
N PRO A 45 16.05 -28.71 3.63
CA PRO A 45 15.18 -27.65 4.12
C PRO A 45 15.94 -26.72 5.07
N ARG A 46 15.61 -25.43 5.07
CA ARG A 46 16.14 -24.45 6.02
C ARG A 46 15.02 -24.00 6.95
N LEU A 47 15.27 -24.03 8.25
CA LEU A 47 14.31 -23.57 9.25
C LEU A 47 14.00 -22.09 9.05
N ALA A 48 12.74 -21.72 9.22
CA ALA A 48 12.32 -20.33 9.21
C ALA A 48 12.57 -19.66 10.56
N ASP A 49 12.80 -18.35 10.51
CA ASP A 49 12.86 -17.45 11.66
C ASP A 49 11.95 -16.26 11.37
N ASP A 50 11.11 -15.87 12.33
CA ASP A 50 10.11 -14.84 12.12
C ASP A 50 10.70 -13.43 12.00
N ARG A 51 11.98 -13.24 12.36
CA ARG A 51 12.74 -12.01 12.16
C ARG A 51 13.02 -11.70 10.69
N VAL A 52 13.05 -12.71 9.81
CA VAL A 52 13.40 -12.56 8.38
C VAL A 52 12.20 -12.92 7.49
N GLY A 53 11.91 -12.09 6.50
CA GLY A 53 10.68 -12.17 5.73
C GLY A 53 10.65 -13.21 4.61
N HIS A 54 10.45 -14.47 4.95
CA HIS A 54 10.28 -15.56 3.97
C HIS A 54 8.88 -16.20 4.02
N PHE A 55 8.36 -16.57 2.86
CA PHE A 55 7.24 -17.50 2.76
C PHE A 55 7.67 -18.85 3.34
N THR A 56 6.74 -19.54 3.99
CA THR A 56 7.06 -20.81 4.67
C THR A 56 6.22 -21.97 4.19
N THR A 57 6.81 -23.16 4.31
CA THR A 57 6.13 -24.45 4.27
C THR A 57 6.01 -24.96 5.71
N LEU A 58 4.79 -25.28 6.12
CA LEU A 58 4.44 -25.63 7.50
C LEU A 58 3.98 -27.08 7.57
N HIS A 59 4.52 -27.84 8.52
CA HIS A 59 3.99 -29.14 8.91
C HIS A 59 4.00 -29.32 10.43
N GLN A 60 3.31 -30.36 10.91
CA GLN A 60 3.28 -30.73 12.33
C GLN A 60 4.13 -31.97 12.58
N ASP A 61 5.02 -31.89 13.55
CA ASP A 61 5.88 -32.97 14.05
C ASP A 61 5.47 -33.34 15.49
N TYR A 62 4.77 -34.46 15.61
CA TYR A 62 4.31 -35.03 16.89
C TYR A 62 5.27 -36.05 17.50
N THR A 63 6.51 -36.17 17.00
CA THR A 63 7.48 -37.15 17.51
C THR A 63 7.93 -36.89 18.95
N SER A 64 7.76 -35.67 19.45
CA SER A 64 8.07 -35.30 20.83
C SER A 64 6.98 -34.43 21.45
N VAL A 65 6.47 -34.88 22.60
CA VAL A 65 5.52 -34.11 23.43
C VAL A 65 6.19 -33.07 24.33
N LEU A 66 7.52 -32.99 24.29
CA LEU A 66 8.32 -32.05 25.10
C LEU A 66 8.62 -30.73 24.37
N LYS A 67 8.27 -30.62 23.08
CA LYS A 67 8.39 -29.36 22.34
C LYS A 67 7.28 -28.40 22.76
N ASP A 68 7.58 -27.11 22.78
CA ASP A 68 6.61 -26.05 23.11
C ASP A 68 5.43 -26.02 22.13
N ASP A 69 5.69 -26.33 20.86
CA ASP A 69 4.67 -26.54 19.84
C ASP A 69 5.12 -27.60 18.80
N PRO A 70 4.17 -28.27 18.11
CA PRO A 70 4.49 -29.29 17.12
C PRO A 70 4.84 -28.70 15.75
N TYR A 71 4.85 -27.39 15.55
CA TYR A 71 4.95 -26.80 14.22
C TYR A 71 6.40 -26.63 13.77
N VAL A 72 6.71 -27.14 12.58
CA VAL A 72 7.99 -26.92 11.91
C VAL A 72 7.74 -26.10 10.66
N ARG A 73 8.50 -25.01 10.52
CA ARG A 73 8.41 -24.07 9.40
C ARG A 73 9.74 -24.07 8.66
N TYR A 74 9.69 -24.30 7.35
CA TYR A 74 10.83 -24.15 6.46
C TYR A 74 10.64 -22.93 5.58
N VAL A 75 11.72 -22.17 5.32
CA VAL A 75 11.69 -21.11 4.30
C VAL A 75 11.52 -21.73 2.92
N ASN A 76 10.73 -21.08 2.07
CA ASN A 76 10.61 -21.48 0.69
C ASN A 76 11.80 -20.91 -0.10
N ARG A 77 12.60 -21.76 -0.75
CA ARG A 77 13.79 -21.32 -1.49
C ARG A 77 14.15 -22.25 -2.63
N TRP A 78 14.88 -21.74 -3.62
CA TRP A 78 15.45 -22.54 -4.69
C TRP A 78 16.61 -23.43 -4.20
N HIS A 79 16.79 -24.57 -4.87
CA HIS A 79 17.92 -25.43 -4.64
C HIS A 79 19.16 -24.94 -5.40
N LEU A 80 19.95 -24.08 -4.75
CA LEU A 80 21.21 -23.57 -5.29
C LEU A 80 22.43 -24.23 -4.64
N GLU A 81 23.28 -24.81 -5.49
CA GLU A 81 24.56 -25.39 -5.12
C GLU A 81 25.64 -24.92 -6.09
N LYS A 82 26.84 -24.61 -5.60
CA LYS A 82 27.97 -24.26 -6.47
C LYS A 82 28.35 -25.47 -7.33
N ALA A 83 28.61 -25.23 -8.62
CA ALA A 83 29.16 -26.25 -9.52
C ALA A 83 30.55 -26.70 -9.05
N GLU A 84 31.38 -25.76 -8.60
CA GLU A 84 32.71 -26.00 -8.06
C GLU A 84 32.84 -25.39 -6.66
N PRO A 85 32.40 -26.09 -5.59
CA PRO A 85 32.34 -25.53 -4.23
C PRO A 85 33.70 -25.20 -3.61
N LYS A 86 34.79 -25.69 -4.21
CA LYS A 86 36.18 -25.37 -3.81
C LYS A 86 36.59 -23.93 -4.13
N PHE A 87 35.85 -23.24 -5.00
CA PHE A 87 36.11 -21.85 -5.37
C PHE A 87 35.18 -20.92 -4.59
N ASP A 88 35.73 -19.77 -4.20
CA ASP A 88 34.96 -18.72 -3.51
C ASP A 88 33.81 -18.23 -4.39
N GLN A 89 34.05 -18.11 -5.70
CA GLN A 89 33.05 -17.80 -6.72
C GLN A 89 32.91 -18.99 -7.68
N SER A 90 31.67 -19.42 -7.92
CA SER A 90 31.34 -20.46 -8.88
C SER A 90 29.93 -20.25 -9.41
N PRO A 91 29.66 -20.56 -10.69
CA PRO A 91 28.29 -20.67 -11.15
C PRO A 91 27.54 -21.77 -10.39
N PRO A 92 26.21 -21.68 -10.26
CA PRO A 92 25.42 -22.76 -9.68
C PRO A 92 25.41 -23.99 -10.61
N LYS A 93 25.23 -25.19 -10.04
CA LYS A 93 24.99 -26.42 -10.83
C LYS A 93 23.75 -26.28 -11.72
N LYS A 94 22.73 -25.58 -11.22
CA LYS A 94 21.48 -25.27 -11.90
C LYS A 94 21.13 -23.81 -11.61
N PRO A 95 21.30 -22.89 -12.58
CA PRO A 95 20.85 -21.50 -12.42
C PRO A 95 19.32 -21.43 -12.42
N ILE A 96 18.78 -20.41 -11.77
CA ILE A 96 17.35 -20.08 -11.82
C ILE A 96 17.11 -19.33 -13.13
N VAL A 97 16.51 -20.00 -14.11
CA VAL A 97 16.28 -19.42 -15.43
C VAL A 97 14.86 -18.89 -15.52
N PHE A 98 14.71 -17.58 -15.75
CA PHE A 98 13.45 -16.94 -16.12
C PHE A 98 13.37 -16.72 -17.63
N TRP A 99 12.22 -16.98 -18.20
CA TRP A 99 11.90 -16.74 -19.59
C TRP A 99 10.96 -15.54 -19.72
N LEU A 100 11.34 -14.58 -20.55
CA LEU A 100 10.50 -13.47 -20.96
C LEU A 100 9.56 -14.00 -22.04
N GLU A 101 8.24 -13.96 -21.79
CA GLU A 101 7.24 -14.37 -22.78
C GLU A 101 7.44 -13.58 -24.09
N ASN A 102 7.26 -14.24 -25.23
CA ASN A 102 7.43 -13.61 -26.54
C ASN A 102 6.40 -12.48 -26.82
N THR A 103 5.30 -12.43 -26.07
CA THR A 103 4.27 -11.38 -26.14
C THR A 103 4.66 -10.09 -25.41
N ILE A 104 5.73 -10.08 -24.61
CA ILE A 104 6.27 -8.85 -24.01
C ILE A 104 6.74 -7.92 -25.13
N PRO A 105 6.25 -6.67 -25.20
CA PRO A 105 6.67 -5.69 -26.20
C PRO A 105 8.19 -5.49 -26.21
N PRO A 106 8.86 -5.46 -27.38
CA PRO A 106 10.32 -5.38 -27.47
C PRO A 106 10.96 -4.24 -26.66
N GLU A 107 10.31 -3.09 -26.60
CA GLU A 107 10.73 -1.89 -25.88
C GLU A 107 10.81 -2.07 -24.35
N TYR A 108 10.09 -3.05 -23.78
CA TYR A 108 10.07 -3.31 -22.33
C TYR A 108 10.94 -4.50 -21.92
N ARG A 109 11.40 -5.32 -22.88
CA ARG A 109 12.16 -6.55 -22.59
C ARG A 109 13.45 -6.30 -21.83
N ASP A 110 14.14 -5.19 -22.09
CA ASP A 110 15.38 -4.87 -21.40
C ASP A 110 15.13 -4.46 -19.94
N ALA A 111 14.08 -3.67 -19.67
CA ALA A 111 13.68 -3.31 -18.30
C ALA A 111 13.23 -4.55 -17.50
N VAL A 112 12.47 -5.45 -18.13
CA VAL A 112 12.10 -6.74 -17.51
C VAL A 112 13.33 -7.58 -17.22
N ARG A 113 14.27 -7.66 -18.16
CA ARG A 113 15.53 -8.40 -17.96
C ARG A 113 16.33 -7.81 -16.80
N GLU A 114 16.41 -6.50 -16.71
CA GLU A 114 17.11 -5.79 -15.64
C GLU A 114 16.52 -6.10 -14.26
N GLY A 115 15.20 -5.99 -14.09
CA GLY A 115 14.53 -6.32 -12.83
C GLY A 115 14.70 -7.78 -12.39
N ILE A 116 14.90 -8.71 -13.33
CA ILE A 116 15.24 -10.11 -13.01
C ILE A 116 16.70 -10.21 -12.56
N LEU A 117 17.62 -9.65 -13.34
CA LEU A 117 19.06 -9.85 -13.15
C LEU A 117 19.62 -9.05 -11.96
N VAL A 118 18.92 -8.02 -11.49
CA VAL A 118 19.34 -7.21 -10.32
C VAL A 118 19.59 -8.07 -9.08
N TRP A 119 18.84 -9.18 -8.94
CA TRP A 119 18.97 -10.10 -7.82
C TRP A 119 20.32 -10.83 -7.76
N ASN A 120 21.06 -10.95 -8.87
CA ASN A 120 22.42 -11.52 -8.84
C ASN A 120 23.35 -10.76 -7.89
N LYS A 121 23.12 -9.44 -7.69
CA LYS A 121 23.87 -8.62 -6.72
C LYS A 121 23.82 -9.23 -5.30
N ALA A 122 22.72 -9.84 -4.89
CA ALA A 122 22.59 -10.48 -3.58
C ALA A 122 23.19 -11.90 -3.52
N PHE A 123 23.32 -12.58 -4.66
CA PHE A 123 23.89 -13.93 -4.73
C PHE A 123 25.40 -13.97 -4.90
N GLU A 124 25.98 -12.97 -5.57
CA GLU A 124 27.42 -12.86 -5.79
C GLU A 124 28.23 -12.85 -4.47
N PRO A 125 27.86 -12.09 -3.41
CA PRO A 125 28.53 -12.15 -2.11
C PRO A 125 28.44 -13.51 -1.42
N LEU A 126 27.45 -14.34 -1.78
CA LEU A 126 27.30 -15.71 -1.28
C LEU A 126 28.12 -16.72 -2.09
N GLY A 127 28.79 -16.25 -3.15
CA GLY A 127 29.71 -17.02 -3.99
C GLY A 127 29.07 -17.67 -5.20
N PHE A 128 27.85 -17.25 -5.58
CA PHE A 128 27.16 -17.72 -6.77
C PHE A 128 27.30 -16.70 -7.91
N GLU A 129 28.07 -17.03 -8.93
CA GLU A 129 28.21 -16.22 -10.14
C GLU A 129 27.07 -16.55 -11.11
N GLY A 130 26.21 -15.58 -11.43
CA GLY A 130 25.07 -15.81 -12.33
C GLY A 130 24.06 -16.82 -11.76
N ALA A 131 23.66 -16.64 -10.50
CA ALA A 131 22.63 -17.46 -9.87
C ALA A 131 21.30 -17.45 -10.65
N ILE A 132 20.98 -16.29 -11.25
CA ILE A 132 19.76 -16.05 -12.02
C ILE A 132 20.13 -15.70 -13.46
N GLU A 133 19.44 -16.33 -14.40
CA GLU A 133 19.51 -16.05 -15.83
C GLU A 133 18.16 -15.57 -16.35
N ALA A 134 18.17 -14.63 -17.29
CA ALA A 134 16.98 -14.15 -17.99
C ALA A 134 17.12 -14.42 -19.50
N LYS A 135 16.20 -15.19 -20.07
CA LYS A 135 16.20 -15.63 -21.47
C LYS A 135 14.95 -15.15 -22.19
N GLN A 136 15.03 -14.94 -23.50
CA GLN A 136 13.86 -14.64 -24.32
C GLN A 136 13.21 -15.94 -24.78
N GLN A 137 11.91 -16.12 -24.57
CA GLN A 137 11.15 -17.19 -25.20
C GLN A 137 11.17 -16.98 -26.72
N PRO A 138 11.58 -17.99 -27.51
CA PRO A 138 11.50 -17.93 -28.97
C PRO A 138 10.06 -17.81 -29.48
N ASP A 139 9.86 -17.13 -30.60
CA ASP A 139 8.54 -17.03 -31.24
C ASP A 139 8.03 -18.39 -31.76
N ASP A 140 8.95 -19.34 -32.01
CA ASP A 140 8.70 -20.71 -32.45
C ASP A 140 8.78 -21.75 -31.32
N ALA A 141 8.72 -21.31 -30.06
CA ALA A 141 8.71 -22.22 -28.91
C ALA A 141 7.51 -23.18 -28.97
N GLU A 142 7.78 -24.49 -28.85
CA GLU A 142 6.72 -25.52 -28.83
C GLU A 142 6.07 -25.70 -27.43
N TRP A 143 6.47 -24.90 -26.44
CA TRP A 143 5.98 -24.97 -25.06
C TRP A 143 5.20 -23.71 -24.67
N ASP A 144 4.18 -23.88 -23.83
CA ASP A 144 3.28 -22.80 -23.39
C ASP A 144 3.88 -22.01 -22.22
N ALA A 145 3.63 -20.70 -22.15
CA ALA A 145 4.09 -19.85 -21.06
C ALA A 145 3.54 -20.24 -19.67
N ALA A 146 2.53 -21.12 -19.59
CA ALA A 146 1.98 -21.70 -18.38
C ALA A 146 2.59 -23.08 -18.01
N ASP A 147 3.56 -23.58 -18.78
CA ASP A 147 4.20 -24.87 -18.56
C ASP A 147 5.10 -24.84 -17.31
N VAL A 148 4.79 -25.70 -16.34
CA VAL A 148 5.46 -25.79 -15.03
C VAL A 148 6.97 -26.10 -15.10
N ARG A 149 7.51 -26.44 -16.28
CA ARG A 149 8.95 -26.70 -16.47
C ARG A 149 9.76 -25.42 -16.63
N TYR A 150 9.12 -24.29 -16.89
CA TYR A 150 9.78 -23.03 -17.18
C TYR A 150 9.28 -21.95 -16.24
N ASN A 151 10.20 -21.19 -15.63
CA ASN A 151 9.81 -19.99 -14.93
C ASN A 151 9.57 -18.90 -15.97
N VAL A 152 8.36 -18.35 -16.05
CA VAL A 152 8.01 -17.38 -17.11
C VAL A 152 7.52 -16.08 -16.51
N VAL A 153 8.02 -14.96 -17.04
CA VAL A 153 7.39 -13.64 -16.91
C VAL A 153 6.36 -13.51 -18.01
N ARG A 154 5.10 -13.63 -17.62
CA ARG A 154 3.94 -13.66 -18.51
C ARG A 154 3.32 -12.28 -18.68
N TRP A 155 2.94 -11.96 -19.91
CA TRP A 155 2.35 -10.68 -20.29
C TRP A 155 0.89 -10.87 -20.74
N MET A 156 -0.04 -10.49 -19.88
CA MET A 156 -1.47 -10.79 -20.04
C MET A 156 -2.27 -9.53 -20.32
N VAL A 157 -3.24 -9.57 -21.23
CA VAL A 157 -4.15 -8.43 -21.44
C VAL A 157 -5.33 -8.53 -20.48
N GLN A 158 -5.40 -7.62 -19.50
CA GLN A 158 -6.54 -7.52 -18.57
C GLN A 158 -7.05 -6.07 -18.55
N PRO A 159 -8.10 -5.75 -19.34
CA PRO A 159 -8.61 -4.39 -19.49
C PRO A 159 -8.91 -3.70 -18.15
N GLY A 160 -8.30 -2.54 -17.93
CA GLY A 160 -8.56 -1.64 -16.80
C GLY A 160 -8.00 -2.11 -15.44
N GLN A 161 -7.03 -3.03 -15.42
CA GLN A 161 -6.44 -3.55 -14.18
C GLN A 161 -4.90 -3.55 -14.22
N GLY A 162 -4.27 -2.92 -13.22
CA GLY A 162 -2.85 -3.11 -12.91
C GLY A 162 -2.68 -4.36 -12.05
N TYR A 163 -2.54 -5.52 -12.67
CA TYR A 163 -2.35 -6.80 -11.98
C TYR A 163 -0.91 -7.26 -12.15
N ALA A 164 -0.23 -7.56 -11.04
CA ALA A 164 1.00 -8.32 -11.05
C ALA A 164 1.04 -9.29 -9.86
N VAL A 165 1.59 -10.48 -10.08
CA VAL A 165 1.83 -11.46 -9.02
C VAL A 165 2.94 -12.43 -9.43
N GLY A 166 3.79 -12.82 -8.48
CA GLY A 166 4.87 -13.80 -8.63
C GLY A 166 4.63 -15.08 -7.82
N PRO A 167 3.58 -15.89 -8.10
CA PRO A 167 3.38 -17.17 -7.43
C PRO A 167 4.50 -18.15 -7.77
N SER A 168 4.88 -18.94 -6.79
CA SER A 168 5.76 -20.09 -6.95
C SER A 168 5.09 -21.38 -6.48
N ARG A 169 5.53 -22.52 -7.04
CA ARG A 169 5.15 -23.86 -6.58
C ARG A 169 6.28 -24.44 -5.75
N THR A 170 5.93 -24.92 -4.56
CA THR A 170 6.90 -25.41 -3.56
C THR A 170 6.59 -26.82 -3.14
N ASN A 171 7.62 -27.61 -2.87
CA ASN A 171 7.48 -28.90 -2.20
C ASN A 171 6.79 -28.70 -0.83
N PRO A 172 5.64 -29.34 -0.57
CA PRO A 172 4.86 -29.14 0.66
C PRO A 172 5.50 -29.75 1.91
N PHE A 173 6.61 -30.49 1.76
CA PHE A 173 7.34 -31.10 2.86
C PHE A 173 8.67 -30.41 3.17
N THR A 174 9.34 -29.87 2.15
CA THR A 174 10.70 -29.33 2.28
C THR A 174 10.80 -27.82 2.09
N GLY A 175 9.83 -27.18 1.40
CA GLY A 175 9.93 -25.78 0.99
C GLY A 175 10.78 -25.54 -0.27
N GLU A 176 11.29 -26.58 -0.94
CA GLU A 176 12.01 -26.41 -2.21
C GLU A 176 11.09 -25.78 -3.27
N ILE A 177 11.52 -24.66 -3.87
CA ILE A 177 10.82 -24.04 -4.99
C ILE A 177 11.20 -24.79 -6.27
N PHE A 178 10.19 -25.17 -7.05
CA PHE A 178 10.37 -25.88 -8.33
C PHE A 178 10.10 -25.01 -9.54
N ASP A 179 9.21 -24.04 -9.40
CA ASP A 179 8.65 -23.30 -10.52
C ASP A 179 8.06 -21.97 -10.03
N ALA A 180 8.08 -20.96 -10.91
CA ALA A 180 7.58 -19.62 -10.68
C ALA A 180 6.93 -19.02 -11.94
N ASP A 181 5.69 -18.57 -11.82
CA ASP A 181 4.89 -17.97 -12.91
C ASP A 181 4.62 -16.49 -12.59
N ILE A 182 5.52 -15.58 -12.96
CA ILE A 182 5.25 -14.15 -12.79
C ILE A 182 4.22 -13.73 -13.83
N ARG A 183 3.16 -13.06 -13.40
CA ARG A 183 2.04 -12.65 -14.26
C ARG A 183 1.88 -11.15 -14.18
N ILE A 184 1.90 -10.48 -15.33
CA ILE A 184 1.82 -9.02 -15.40
C ILE A 184 0.76 -8.64 -16.41
N SER A 185 -0.11 -7.72 -16.02
CA SER A 185 -1.09 -7.13 -16.93
C SER A 185 -0.39 -6.15 -17.88
N ALA A 186 -0.59 -6.32 -19.18
CA ALA A 186 -0.22 -5.37 -20.21
C ALA A 186 -0.81 -3.98 -19.91
N ASP A 187 -1.99 -3.93 -19.26
CA ASP A 187 -2.63 -2.68 -18.86
C ASP A 187 -1.88 -1.97 -17.73
N PHE A 188 -0.96 -2.60 -16.99
CA PHE A 188 -0.07 -1.87 -16.09
C PHE A 188 0.86 -0.92 -16.87
N VAL A 189 1.56 -1.45 -17.88
CA VAL A 189 2.52 -0.66 -18.68
C VAL A 189 1.82 0.15 -19.75
N ARG A 190 0.76 -0.37 -20.37
CA ARG A 190 -0.11 0.39 -21.25
C ARG A 190 -0.76 1.54 -20.50
N TYR A 191 -1.19 1.38 -19.25
CA TYR A 191 -1.70 2.51 -18.48
C TYR A 191 -0.60 3.53 -18.23
N ALA A 192 0.59 3.11 -17.83
CA ALA A 192 1.73 4.02 -17.71
C ALA A 192 1.93 4.78 -19.04
N HIS A 193 2.17 4.08 -20.15
CA HIS A 193 2.42 4.68 -21.45
C HIS A 193 1.25 5.47 -22.05
N LEU A 194 0.00 5.02 -21.91
CA LEU A 194 -1.19 5.74 -22.39
C LEU A 194 -1.54 6.92 -21.50
N GLU A 195 -1.32 6.87 -20.19
CA GLU A 195 -1.32 8.09 -19.37
C GLU A 195 -0.25 9.06 -19.89
N PHE A 196 0.92 8.56 -20.31
CA PHE A 196 2.04 9.39 -20.77
C PHE A 196 1.85 9.99 -22.17
N THR A 197 1.26 9.27 -23.11
CA THR A 197 1.21 9.64 -24.53
C THR A 197 -0.16 10.05 -25.05
N GLU A 198 -1.23 9.41 -24.56
CA GLU A 198 -2.58 9.59 -25.13
C GLU A 198 -3.61 10.08 -24.11
N LEU A 199 -3.25 10.11 -22.82
CA LEU A 199 -4.12 10.41 -21.70
C LEU A 199 -5.40 9.56 -21.70
N VAL A 200 -5.34 8.31 -22.18
CA VAL A 200 -6.50 7.42 -22.36
C VAL A 200 -6.68 6.50 -21.14
N ASP A 201 -7.26 7.04 -20.07
CA ASP A 201 -7.89 6.22 -19.03
C ASP A 201 -9.32 5.95 -19.49
N PRO A 202 -9.84 4.73 -19.32
CA PRO A 202 -11.26 4.57 -19.21
C PRO A 202 -11.76 5.25 -17.93
N VAL A 203 -12.11 6.53 -18.07
CA VAL A 203 -12.48 7.39 -16.95
C VAL A 203 -13.75 6.88 -16.33
N GLY A 204 -13.65 6.14 -15.23
CA GLY A 204 -14.64 6.29 -14.17
C GLY A 204 -14.92 5.09 -13.27
N ARG A 205 -13.91 4.27 -13.04
CA ARG A 205 -13.61 3.91 -11.65
C ARG A 205 -12.52 4.84 -11.16
N GLU A 206 -12.87 6.04 -10.69
CA GLU A 206 -12.08 6.68 -9.64
C GLU A 206 -12.21 5.72 -8.43
N PRO A 207 -11.26 4.82 -8.13
CA PRO A 207 -11.50 3.74 -7.15
C PRO A 207 -11.68 4.33 -5.74
N TRP A 208 -11.01 5.46 -5.52
CA TRP A 208 -11.18 6.29 -4.36
C TRP A 208 -12.53 7.01 -4.35
N ALA A 209 -13.25 7.22 -5.48
CA ALA A 209 -14.58 7.81 -5.53
C ALA A 209 -15.74 6.79 -5.44
N SER A 210 -15.55 5.58 -5.97
CA SER A 210 -16.61 4.55 -6.11
C SER A 210 -16.95 3.78 -4.83
N GLY A 211 -16.29 4.05 -3.69
CA GLY A 211 -16.68 3.50 -2.39
C GLY A 211 -16.38 2.02 -2.16
N ASP A 212 -15.88 1.31 -3.18
CA ASP A 212 -15.47 -0.10 -3.09
C ASP A 212 -13.99 -0.23 -2.69
N PHE A 213 -13.70 0.14 -1.44
CA PHE A 213 -12.70 -0.60 -0.67
C PHE A 213 -13.47 -1.38 0.38
N THR A 214 -14.20 -2.41 -0.06
CA THR A 214 -14.61 -3.44 0.89
C THR A 214 -13.33 -3.97 1.50
N ALA A 215 -13.15 -3.78 2.82
CA ALA A 215 -12.17 -4.53 3.57
C ALA A 215 -12.30 -6.01 3.13
N PRO A 216 -11.20 -6.70 2.78
CA PRO A 216 -11.28 -8.10 2.41
C PRO A 216 -12.10 -8.80 3.48
N SER A 217 -13.03 -9.67 3.06
CA SER A 217 -13.85 -10.39 4.01
C SER A 217 -12.93 -11.06 5.05
N PRO A 218 -13.37 -11.25 6.31
CA PRO A 218 -12.57 -11.95 7.31
C PRO A 218 -12.02 -13.31 6.81
N ALA A 219 -12.70 -13.96 5.87
CA ALA A 219 -12.24 -15.19 5.22
C ALA A 219 -11.12 -14.97 4.18
N ALA A 220 -11.11 -13.84 3.45
CA ALA A 220 -9.99 -13.44 2.60
C ALA A 220 -8.79 -12.93 3.42
N ALA A 221 -9.05 -12.38 4.61
CA ALA A 221 -8.06 -11.92 5.59
C ALA A 221 -7.38 -13.05 6.41
N MET A 222 -7.99 -14.24 6.48
CA MET A 222 -7.46 -15.37 7.26
C MET A 222 -6.54 -16.30 6.45
N GLY A 223 -6.43 -16.09 5.13
CA GLY A 223 -5.52 -16.84 4.27
C GLY A 223 -4.41 -15.95 3.77
N HIS A 224 -3.19 -16.13 4.28
CA HIS A 224 -1.97 -15.70 3.59
C HIS A 224 -1.89 -16.43 2.24
N SER A 225 -2.61 -15.95 1.23
CA SER A 225 -2.47 -16.48 -0.12
C SER A 225 -1.31 -15.76 -0.78
N ARG A 226 -0.44 -16.51 -1.46
CA ARG A 226 0.62 -16.00 -2.36
C ARG A 226 0.08 -15.10 -3.51
N GLY A 227 -1.21 -14.75 -3.50
CA GLY A 227 -1.91 -14.03 -4.55
C GLY A 227 -2.62 -12.75 -4.10
N PHE A 228 -2.37 -12.23 -2.90
CA PHE A 228 -2.87 -10.91 -2.48
C PHE A 228 -1.72 -9.90 -2.50
N CYS A 229 -1.36 -9.43 -3.70
CA CYS A 229 -0.46 -8.31 -3.94
C CYS A 229 -1.25 -7.23 -4.71
N ASP A 230 -1.30 -6.01 -4.17
CA ASP A 230 -1.91 -4.84 -4.82
C ASP A 230 -0.86 -3.77 -5.19
N MET A 231 0.43 -4.12 -5.16
CA MET A 231 1.52 -3.19 -5.52
C MET A 231 1.37 -2.63 -6.92
N ALA A 232 1.07 -3.47 -7.92
CA ALA A 232 0.96 -3.04 -9.31
C ALA A 232 -0.13 -1.97 -9.51
N ASP A 233 -1.30 -2.12 -8.88
CA ASP A 233 -2.34 -1.09 -8.97
C ASP A 233 -1.94 0.18 -8.20
N GLY A 234 -1.28 0.05 -7.06
CA GLY A 234 -0.78 1.20 -6.31
C GLY A 234 0.32 1.97 -7.06
N LEU A 235 1.33 1.28 -7.59
CA LEU A 235 2.41 1.85 -8.40
C LEU A 235 1.85 2.55 -9.65
N ARG A 236 0.83 1.97 -10.26
CA ARG A 236 0.09 2.58 -11.38
C ARG A 236 -0.51 3.94 -10.99
N GLN A 237 -1.10 4.04 -9.79
CA GLN A 237 -1.66 5.30 -9.29
C GLN A 237 -0.57 6.32 -8.94
N GLU A 238 0.52 5.89 -8.32
CA GLU A 238 1.67 6.74 -8.00
C GLU A 238 2.33 7.26 -9.29
N ALA A 239 2.50 6.41 -10.30
CA ALA A 239 3.02 6.77 -11.61
C ALA A 239 2.16 7.86 -12.28
N ALA A 240 0.83 7.73 -12.24
CA ALA A 240 -0.05 8.76 -12.78
C ALA A 240 0.14 10.09 -12.06
N PHE A 241 0.13 10.11 -10.72
CA PHE A 241 0.33 11.33 -9.96
C PHE A 241 1.69 11.99 -10.27
N GLY A 242 2.78 11.24 -10.16
CA GLY A 242 4.14 11.74 -10.37
C GLY A 242 4.35 12.26 -11.77
N TRP A 243 3.88 11.52 -12.77
CA TRP A 243 4.00 11.92 -14.17
C TRP A 243 3.25 13.22 -14.47
N HIS A 244 1.97 13.32 -14.08
CA HIS A 244 1.18 14.51 -14.37
C HIS A 244 1.75 15.77 -13.71
N LEU A 245 2.37 15.60 -12.55
CA LEU A 245 3.12 16.67 -11.89
C LEU A 245 4.37 17.06 -12.69
N LEU A 246 5.16 16.09 -13.15
CA LEU A 246 6.34 16.34 -13.98
C LEU A 246 5.97 17.02 -15.31
N GLU A 247 4.89 16.60 -15.97
CA GLU A 247 4.38 17.25 -17.18
C GLU A 247 3.92 18.68 -16.93
N ALA A 248 3.19 18.92 -15.82
CA ALA A 248 2.76 20.26 -15.45
C ALA A 248 3.96 21.18 -15.17
N ARG A 249 5.01 20.66 -14.51
CA ARG A 249 6.28 21.38 -14.31
C ARG A 249 6.99 21.67 -15.63
N ALA A 250 7.12 20.68 -16.50
CA ALA A 250 7.78 20.80 -17.80
C ALA A 250 7.10 21.86 -18.68
N ALA A 251 5.76 21.89 -18.69
CA ALA A 251 4.98 22.88 -19.42
C ALA A 251 5.15 24.31 -18.87
N ALA A 252 5.25 24.46 -17.54
CA ALA A 252 5.42 25.76 -16.89
C ALA A 252 6.86 26.30 -17.00
N GLY A 253 7.87 25.42 -16.95
CA GLY A 253 9.30 25.76 -16.88
C GLY A 253 10.08 25.65 -18.19
N GLY A 254 9.52 25.03 -19.24
CA GLY A 254 10.17 24.87 -20.54
C GLY A 254 11.20 23.72 -20.61
N GLY A 255 10.80 22.52 -20.18
CA GLY A 255 11.62 21.29 -20.23
C GLY A 255 10.88 20.09 -20.81
N GLU A 256 11.55 18.93 -20.84
CA GLU A 256 10.97 17.64 -21.19
C GLU A 256 11.22 16.63 -20.06
N VAL A 257 10.27 15.73 -19.84
CA VAL A 257 10.39 14.61 -18.91
C VAL A 257 10.85 13.40 -19.69
N ASP A 258 11.85 12.67 -19.21
CA ASP A 258 12.30 11.42 -19.85
C ASP A 258 11.31 10.28 -19.56
N GLU A 259 10.30 10.17 -20.42
CA GLU A 259 9.26 9.13 -20.34
C GLU A 259 9.86 7.73 -20.34
N LYS A 260 10.89 7.49 -21.16
CA LYS A 260 11.49 6.16 -21.31
C LYS A 260 12.18 5.74 -20.02
N GLU A 261 12.91 6.66 -19.40
CA GLU A 261 13.54 6.39 -18.13
C GLU A 261 12.49 6.18 -17.03
N PHE A 262 11.45 7.03 -16.96
CA PHE A 262 10.37 6.87 -15.98
C PHE A 262 9.67 5.49 -16.09
N ILE A 263 9.31 5.06 -17.32
CA ILE A 263 8.73 3.73 -17.58
C ILE A 263 9.72 2.63 -17.20
N ARG A 264 10.99 2.77 -17.59
CA ARG A 264 12.02 1.76 -17.33
C ARG A 264 12.12 1.49 -15.83
N GLN A 265 12.28 2.53 -15.02
CA GLN A 265 12.41 2.37 -13.57
C GLN A 265 11.16 1.74 -12.94
N LEU A 266 9.97 2.15 -13.38
CA LEU A 266 8.69 1.57 -12.94
C LEU A 266 8.59 0.06 -13.22
N ILE A 267 9.01 -0.38 -14.41
CA ILE A 267 9.02 -1.80 -14.78
C ILE A 267 10.09 -2.55 -13.98
N VAL A 268 11.28 -1.97 -13.81
CA VAL A 268 12.36 -2.60 -13.03
C VAL A 268 11.92 -2.84 -11.59
N GLU A 269 11.32 -1.86 -10.92
CA GLU A 269 10.83 -2.01 -9.55
C GLU A 269 9.78 -3.12 -9.45
N LEU A 270 8.78 -3.12 -10.33
CA LEU A 270 7.74 -4.14 -10.34
C LEU A 270 8.33 -5.54 -10.53
N ILE A 271 9.21 -5.71 -11.52
CA ILE A 271 9.80 -7.01 -11.83
C ILE A 271 10.71 -7.48 -10.71
N ALA A 272 11.53 -6.59 -10.14
CA ALA A 272 12.40 -6.93 -9.02
C ALA A 272 11.57 -7.41 -7.82
N HIS A 273 10.45 -6.76 -7.53
CA HIS A 273 9.51 -7.16 -6.48
C HIS A 273 8.92 -8.56 -6.72
N GLU A 274 8.38 -8.81 -7.91
CA GLU A 274 7.77 -10.11 -8.21
C GLU A 274 8.81 -11.23 -8.22
N VAL A 275 10.03 -10.97 -8.72
CA VAL A 275 11.14 -11.94 -8.62
C VAL A 275 11.49 -12.19 -7.15
N GLY A 276 11.49 -11.18 -6.28
CA GLY A 276 11.68 -11.36 -4.84
C GLY A 276 10.71 -12.37 -4.21
N HIS A 277 9.42 -12.30 -4.56
CA HIS A 277 8.45 -13.33 -4.16
C HIS A 277 8.82 -14.73 -4.65
N THR A 278 9.27 -14.84 -5.91
CA THR A 278 9.71 -16.13 -6.46
C THR A 278 10.99 -16.66 -5.84
N LEU A 279 11.80 -15.81 -5.20
CA LEU A 279 12.97 -16.21 -4.40
C LEU A 279 12.62 -16.61 -2.97
N GLY A 280 11.35 -16.47 -2.57
CA GLY A 280 10.84 -16.85 -1.26
C GLY A 280 10.49 -15.67 -0.35
N LEU A 281 10.69 -14.42 -0.77
CA LEU A 281 10.53 -13.25 0.09
C LEU A 281 9.07 -12.82 0.26
N ARG A 282 8.75 -12.34 1.46
CA ARG A 282 7.50 -11.62 1.76
C ARG A 282 7.70 -10.11 1.62
N HIS A 283 6.59 -9.37 1.59
CA HIS A 283 6.62 -7.91 1.66
C HIS A 283 7.38 -7.42 2.91
N ASN A 284 8.09 -6.29 2.80
CA ASN A 284 8.66 -5.56 3.93
C ASN A 284 8.30 -4.08 3.87
N PHE A 285 7.31 -3.67 4.66
CA PHE A 285 6.74 -2.32 4.73
C PHE A 285 7.45 -1.38 5.70
N LYS A 286 8.67 -1.74 6.14
CA LYS A 286 9.55 -0.89 6.95
C LYS A 286 10.71 -0.32 6.14
N GLY A 287 10.87 -0.75 4.89
CA GLY A 287 12.04 -0.47 4.08
C GLY A 287 12.13 0.99 3.63
N SER A 288 10.99 1.66 3.48
CA SER A 288 10.87 3.03 2.99
C SER A 288 11.46 4.12 3.90
N THR A 289 11.92 3.77 5.11
CA THR A 289 12.31 4.73 6.16
C THR A 289 13.82 4.89 6.39
N ILE A 290 14.65 4.43 5.44
CA ILE A 290 16.11 4.44 5.64
C ILE A 290 16.80 5.76 5.25
N HIS A 291 16.29 6.46 4.23
CA HIS A 291 16.94 7.67 3.66
C HIS A 291 16.30 8.97 4.15
N ALA A 292 17.12 10.00 4.35
CA ALA A 292 16.66 11.38 4.51
C ALA A 292 16.24 11.99 3.16
N LEU A 293 15.56 13.15 3.20
CA LEU A 293 15.08 13.83 1.99
C LEU A 293 16.20 14.14 0.98
N ASP A 294 17.33 14.67 1.46
CA ASP A 294 18.47 15.01 0.59
C ASP A 294 19.10 13.77 -0.06
N GLU A 295 19.07 12.62 0.64
CA GLU A 295 19.61 11.35 0.14
C GLU A 295 18.70 10.75 -0.95
N LEU A 296 17.37 10.82 -0.78
CA LEU A 296 16.39 10.43 -1.81
C LEU A 296 16.50 11.27 -3.09
N HIS A 297 17.14 12.43 -3.01
CA HIS A 297 17.32 13.37 -4.10
C HIS A 297 18.79 13.52 -4.53
N ASP A 298 19.63 12.57 -4.12
CA ASP A 298 20.99 12.39 -4.61
C ASP A 298 21.09 11.09 -5.43
N ARG A 299 21.30 11.22 -6.74
CA ARG A 299 21.47 10.06 -7.62
C ARG A 299 22.65 9.17 -7.23
N ARG A 300 23.69 9.70 -6.59
CA ARG A 300 24.85 8.91 -6.15
C ARG A 300 24.48 7.94 -5.02
N VAL A 301 23.45 8.29 -4.24
CA VAL A 301 22.91 7.43 -3.19
C VAL A 301 21.87 6.49 -3.80
N THR A 302 20.86 7.04 -4.48
CA THR A 302 19.72 6.26 -4.98
C THR A 302 20.07 5.25 -6.08
N ASP A 303 21.08 5.50 -6.91
CA ASP A 303 21.59 4.52 -7.90
C ASP A 303 22.29 3.32 -7.23
N LYS A 304 22.94 3.56 -6.09
CA LYS A 304 23.77 2.57 -5.41
C LYS A 304 22.97 1.75 -4.39
N GLU A 305 22.19 2.43 -3.57
CA GLU A 305 21.52 1.88 -2.39
C GLU A 305 20.01 1.75 -2.60
N GLY A 306 19.49 2.36 -3.67
CA GLY A 306 18.07 2.43 -3.92
C GLY A 306 17.40 3.60 -3.21
N ILE A 307 16.07 3.70 -3.35
CA ILE A 307 15.22 4.65 -2.61
C ILE A 307 14.66 4.04 -1.32
N SER A 308 14.81 2.73 -1.13
CA SER A 308 14.25 1.95 -0.03
C SER A 308 15.20 0.83 0.38
N SER A 309 15.06 0.33 1.61
CA SER A 309 15.90 -0.77 2.08
C SER A 309 15.55 -2.11 1.44
N SER A 310 14.37 -2.23 0.83
CA SER A 310 13.92 -3.44 0.17
C SER A 310 13.07 -3.13 -1.07
N VAL A 311 13.29 -3.89 -2.14
CA VAL A 311 12.34 -3.95 -3.27
C VAL A 311 10.98 -4.53 -2.86
N MET A 312 10.89 -5.19 -1.70
CA MET A 312 9.68 -5.80 -1.17
C MET A 312 8.73 -4.81 -0.45
N ASP A 313 9.07 -3.52 -0.41
CA ASP A 313 8.18 -2.46 0.08
C ASP A 313 7.28 -1.92 -1.04
N TYR A 314 6.22 -1.17 -0.68
CA TYR A 314 5.37 -0.43 -1.61
C TYR A 314 5.74 1.05 -1.55
N ASN A 315 6.74 1.41 -2.35
CA ASN A 315 7.27 2.77 -2.39
C ASN A 315 6.36 3.68 -3.23
N PRO A 316 6.05 4.91 -2.77
CA PRO A 316 5.45 5.93 -3.63
C PRO A 316 6.47 6.41 -4.66
N VAL A 317 5.99 7.10 -5.71
CA VAL A 317 6.89 7.72 -6.69
C VAL A 317 7.76 8.79 -6.01
N ASN A 318 9.07 8.71 -6.21
CA ASN A 318 10.02 9.65 -5.63
C ASN A 318 10.12 10.92 -6.49
N ILE A 319 9.31 11.92 -6.19
CA ILE A 319 9.33 13.22 -6.88
C ILE A 319 10.02 14.27 -6.01
N ALA A 320 11.07 14.87 -6.54
CA ALA A 320 11.78 15.96 -5.87
C ALA A 320 10.87 17.17 -5.62
N PRO A 321 10.85 17.74 -4.40
CA PRO A 321 10.30 19.06 -4.15
C PRO A 321 11.02 20.13 -4.97
N GLU A 322 10.36 21.26 -5.21
CA GLU A 322 10.99 22.40 -5.87
C GLU A 322 12.28 22.81 -5.14
N GLY A 323 13.35 23.04 -5.89
CA GLY A 323 14.68 23.39 -5.35
C GLY A 323 15.58 22.19 -4.99
N HIS A 324 15.12 20.96 -5.16
CA HIS A 324 15.94 19.74 -5.00
C HIS A 324 16.27 19.12 -6.36
N GLU A 325 17.40 18.42 -6.44
CA GLU A 325 17.72 17.60 -7.61
C GLU A 325 16.86 16.33 -7.64
N GLN A 326 16.65 15.76 -8.83
CA GLN A 326 15.85 14.55 -8.97
C GLN A 326 16.75 13.31 -8.84
N GLY A 327 16.54 12.54 -7.77
CA GLY A 327 17.04 11.17 -7.62
C GLY A 327 16.35 10.17 -8.54
N GLU A 328 16.54 8.88 -8.31
CA GLU A 328 15.74 7.82 -8.97
C GLU A 328 14.25 8.00 -8.62
N TYR A 329 13.35 7.80 -9.59
CA TYR A 329 11.90 7.86 -9.38
C TYR A 329 11.34 6.63 -8.67
N TYR A 330 11.97 5.48 -8.90
CA TYR A 330 11.54 4.16 -8.44
C TYR A 330 12.74 3.32 -7.99
N GLN A 331 12.47 2.22 -7.31
CA GLN A 331 13.52 1.33 -6.80
C GLN A 331 14.13 0.47 -7.92
N THR A 332 15.30 0.86 -8.42
CA THR A 332 15.98 0.19 -9.55
C THR A 332 17.12 -0.76 -9.13
N THR A 333 17.48 -0.78 -7.86
CA THR A 333 18.51 -1.66 -7.29
C THR A 333 18.03 -2.30 -5.98
N LEU A 334 18.78 -3.25 -5.45
CA LEU A 334 18.50 -3.87 -4.15
C LEU A 334 18.94 -2.97 -3.01
N GLY A 335 18.15 -2.91 -1.94
CA GLY A 335 18.51 -2.24 -0.70
C GLY A 335 19.10 -3.21 0.35
N PRO A 336 19.64 -2.72 1.48
CA PRO A 336 20.33 -3.54 2.49
C PRO A 336 19.53 -4.75 3.00
N TYR A 337 18.21 -4.62 3.18
CA TYR A 337 17.35 -5.71 3.63
C TYR A 337 17.30 -6.86 2.63
N ASP A 338 17.30 -6.58 1.33
CA ASP A 338 17.22 -7.60 0.28
C ASP A 338 18.45 -8.52 0.31
N TYR A 339 19.65 -7.93 0.45
CA TYR A 339 20.90 -8.69 0.60
C TYR A 339 20.86 -9.58 1.84
N TRP A 340 20.42 -9.03 2.97
CA TRP A 340 20.33 -9.74 4.25
C TRP A 340 19.31 -10.89 4.23
N ALA A 341 18.13 -10.66 3.65
CA ALA A 341 17.09 -11.68 3.55
C ALA A 341 17.51 -12.84 2.62
N ILE A 342 18.21 -12.54 1.52
CA ILE A 342 18.79 -13.56 0.63
C ILE A 342 19.95 -14.29 1.32
N GLU A 343 20.80 -13.59 2.07
CA GLU A 343 21.84 -14.22 2.87
C GLU A 343 21.25 -15.26 3.84
N TYR A 344 20.21 -14.89 4.59
CA TYR A 344 19.56 -15.81 5.51
C TYR A 344 19.06 -17.08 4.82
N ALA A 345 18.47 -16.98 3.61
CA ALA A 345 17.92 -18.14 2.91
C ALA A 345 18.95 -18.94 2.11
N TYR A 346 19.99 -18.31 1.55
CA TYR A 346 20.82 -18.91 0.51
C TYR A 346 22.31 -19.04 0.89
N ARG A 347 22.77 -18.45 2.01
CA ARG A 347 24.16 -18.62 2.45
C ARG A 347 24.48 -20.13 2.60
N PRO A 348 25.53 -20.65 1.94
CA PRO A 348 25.98 -22.02 2.15
C PRO A 348 26.42 -22.23 3.62
N VAL A 349 25.92 -23.29 4.25
CA VAL A 349 26.26 -23.66 5.64
C VAL A 349 26.60 -25.14 5.68
N GLU A 350 27.83 -25.46 6.07
CA GLU A 350 28.25 -26.84 6.34
C GLU A 350 27.56 -27.34 7.62
N ALA A 351 26.67 -28.30 7.47
CA ALA A 351 25.83 -28.82 8.56
C ALA A 351 25.25 -30.19 8.18
N ASP A 352 25.03 -31.06 9.17
CA ASP A 352 24.49 -32.40 8.93
C ASP A 352 22.95 -32.46 9.00
N SER A 353 22.32 -31.38 9.47
CA SER A 353 20.86 -31.25 9.58
C SER A 353 20.41 -29.78 9.56
N PRO A 354 19.13 -29.50 9.29
CA PRO A 354 18.57 -28.15 9.42
C PRO A 354 18.76 -27.57 10.84
N ALA A 355 18.71 -28.41 11.87
CA ALA A 355 18.89 -27.99 13.26
C ALA A 355 20.32 -27.51 13.56
N SER A 356 21.33 -28.12 12.93
CA SER A 356 22.73 -27.72 13.11
C SER A 356 23.09 -26.38 12.45
N GLU A 357 22.27 -25.86 11.53
CA GLU A 357 22.49 -24.52 10.95
C GLU A 357 22.12 -23.39 11.92
N ARG A 358 21.29 -23.69 12.94
CA ARG A 358 20.63 -22.69 13.78
C ARG A 358 21.60 -21.66 14.36
N ALA A 359 22.73 -22.08 14.92
CA ALA A 359 23.68 -21.16 15.55
C ALA A 359 24.29 -20.13 14.57
N GLN A 360 24.39 -20.46 13.28
CA GLN A 360 24.85 -19.51 12.26
C GLN A 360 23.71 -18.64 11.74
N LEU A 361 22.54 -19.23 11.51
CA LEU A 361 21.35 -18.50 11.05
C LEU A 361 20.83 -17.51 12.09
N ASP A 362 20.91 -17.85 13.38
CA ASP A 362 20.50 -16.96 14.47
C ASP A 362 21.34 -15.67 14.50
N LYS A 363 22.63 -15.76 14.15
CA LYS A 363 23.51 -14.56 14.04
C LYS A 363 23.12 -13.65 12.89
N ILE A 364 22.62 -14.22 11.80
CA ILE A 364 22.12 -13.45 10.65
C ILE A 364 20.79 -12.82 11.05
N ALA A 365 19.85 -13.63 11.58
CA ALA A 365 18.51 -13.17 11.96
C ALA A 365 18.52 -12.10 13.08
N SER A 366 19.47 -12.15 14.03
CA SER A 366 19.58 -11.14 15.09
C SER A 366 19.89 -9.73 14.58
N GLN A 367 20.39 -9.59 13.34
CA GLN A 367 20.65 -8.29 12.72
C GLN A 367 19.36 -7.52 12.40
N VAL A 368 18.17 -8.11 12.55
CA VAL A 368 16.88 -7.39 12.46
C VAL A 368 16.80 -6.16 13.38
N ALA A 369 17.63 -6.13 14.43
CA ALA A 369 17.80 -5.01 15.35
C ALA A 369 18.38 -3.74 14.67
N GLU A 370 19.12 -3.91 13.58
CA GLU A 370 19.71 -2.83 12.80
C GLU A 370 18.62 -2.03 12.06
N LYS A 371 18.81 -0.71 11.93
CA LYS A 371 17.79 0.20 11.35
C LYS A 371 17.38 -0.25 9.95
N ASP A 372 18.36 -0.56 9.11
CA ASP A 372 18.14 -0.79 7.68
C ASP A 372 17.61 -2.20 7.36
N LEU A 373 17.61 -3.08 8.37
CA LEU A 373 17.18 -4.48 8.29
C LEU A 373 15.86 -4.73 9.03
N ALA A 374 15.19 -3.66 9.47
CA ALA A 374 13.91 -3.76 10.15
C ALA A 374 12.88 -4.47 9.27
N TYR A 375 12.09 -5.35 9.89
CA TYR A 375 11.09 -6.16 9.20
C TYR A 375 9.68 -5.92 9.75
N GLY A 376 8.74 -5.64 8.85
CA GLY A 376 7.31 -5.65 9.11
C GLY A 376 6.55 -5.93 7.82
N THR A 377 5.53 -6.77 7.84
CA THR A 377 4.91 -7.31 6.62
C THR A 377 3.39 -7.19 6.66
N ASP A 378 2.67 -7.96 5.85
CA ASP A 378 1.22 -7.87 5.65
C ASP A 378 0.41 -7.77 6.95
N GLU A 379 0.69 -8.64 7.93
CA GLU A 379 0.00 -8.64 9.22
C GLU A 379 0.29 -7.41 10.09
N ASP A 380 1.39 -6.71 9.84
CA ASP A 380 1.83 -5.52 10.56
C ASP A 380 1.30 -4.23 9.92
N ALA A 381 1.18 -4.20 8.58
CA ALA A 381 0.76 -3.02 7.81
C ALA A 381 -0.74 -2.99 7.47
N LEU A 382 -1.35 -4.15 7.27
CA LEU A 382 -2.75 -4.26 6.88
C LEU A 382 -3.65 -4.32 8.12
N TYR A 383 -4.97 -4.44 7.91
CA TYR A 383 -5.97 -4.66 8.98
C TYR A 383 -6.31 -3.44 9.87
N TRP A 384 -6.71 -2.31 9.28
CA TRP A 384 -7.33 -1.16 9.99
C TRP A 384 -6.66 -0.83 11.35
N THR A 385 -7.35 -0.98 12.48
CA THR A 385 -6.82 -0.69 13.82
C THR A 385 -5.90 -1.76 14.41
N ARG A 386 -5.73 -2.92 13.77
CA ARG A 386 -4.73 -3.95 14.12
C ARG A 386 -3.32 -3.56 13.66
N GLY A 387 -3.18 -2.78 12.59
CA GLY A 387 -1.92 -2.17 12.20
C GLY A 387 -1.49 -1.13 13.25
N ILE A 388 -0.74 -1.56 14.26
CA ILE A 388 -0.34 -0.77 15.42
C ILE A 388 0.95 0.01 15.20
N ASP A 389 1.82 -0.50 14.34
CA ASP A 389 3.14 0.09 14.10
C ASP A 389 3.05 1.10 12.97
N PRO A 390 3.27 2.41 13.20
CA PRO A 390 3.24 3.39 12.14
C PRO A 390 4.42 3.28 11.15
N SER A 391 5.52 2.62 11.52
CA SER A 391 6.68 2.39 10.64
C SER A 391 6.49 1.24 9.65
N ALA A 392 5.49 0.38 9.85
CA ALA A 392 5.12 -0.67 8.90
C ALA A 392 3.99 -0.16 8.00
N ALA A 393 4.27 0.78 7.11
CA ALA A 393 3.27 1.45 6.26
C ALA A 393 3.57 1.28 4.78
N ARG A 394 2.51 1.45 3.96
CA ARG A 394 2.62 1.44 2.51
C ARG A 394 2.52 2.86 2.02
N TRP A 395 3.27 3.20 0.98
CA TRP A 395 3.25 4.53 0.34
C TRP A 395 3.77 5.66 1.23
N ASP A 396 4.76 5.40 2.07
CA ASP A 396 5.68 6.41 2.63
C ASP A 396 7.07 6.28 2.00
N LEU A 397 7.88 7.35 2.09
CA LEU A 397 9.26 7.37 1.62
C LEU A 397 10.05 8.47 2.33
N ARG A 398 10.88 8.06 3.31
CA ARG A 398 11.93 8.77 4.07
C ARG A 398 11.92 8.41 5.56
N ASP A 399 13.02 8.77 6.23
CA ASP A 399 13.26 8.61 7.66
C ASP A 399 12.24 9.29 8.61
N ASP A 400 11.55 10.34 8.16
CA ASP A 400 10.40 10.95 8.83
C ASP A 400 9.10 10.84 7.99
N PRO A 401 8.28 9.80 8.21
CA PRO A 401 7.06 9.60 7.43
C PRO A 401 6.01 10.69 7.60
N ILE A 402 5.91 11.37 8.75
CA ILE A 402 4.94 12.48 8.91
C ILE A 402 5.35 13.63 8.00
N ALA A 403 6.66 13.93 7.95
CA ALA A 403 7.19 14.93 7.05
C ALA A 403 7.04 14.53 5.58
N HIS A 404 7.17 13.24 5.22
CA HIS A 404 6.89 12.75 3.86
C HIS A 404 5.48 13.13 3.38
N TYR A 405 4.46 12.84 4.19
CA TYR A 405 3.08 13.16 3.80
C TYR A 405 2.83 14.67 3.70
N ARG A 406 3.60 15.49 4.43
CA ARG A 406 3.57 16.95 4.29
C ARG A 406 4.10 17.38 2.92
N ASP A 407 5.23 16.80 2.51
CA ASP A 407 5.83 17.06 1.21
C ASP A 407 4.89 16.62 0.07
N GLN A 408 4.33 15.41 0.17
CA GLN A 408 3.38 14.89 -0.82
C GLN A 408 2.11 15.75 -0.95
N ILE A 409 1.57 16.27 0.17
CA ILE A 409 0.45 17.23 0.12
C ILE A 409 0.87 18.55 -0.54
N ALA A 410 2.11 19.00 -0.35
CA ALA A 410 2.63 20.17 -1.05
C ALA A 410 2.70 19.92 -2.57
N LEU A 411 3.16 18.74 -2.99
CA LEU A 411 3.18 18.32 -4.40
C LEU A 411 1.75 18.27 -5.01
N SER A 412 0.74 17.78 -4.26
CA SER A 412 -0.66 17.86 -4.71
C SER A 412 -1.14 19.28 -4.95
N LYS A 413 -0.80 20.21 -4.04
CA LYS A 413 -1.15 21.63 -4.19
C LYS A 413 -0.43 22.25 -5.39
N GLU A 414 0.82 21.87 -5.61
CA GLU A 414 1.58 22.27 -6.79
C GLU A 414 0.89 21.80 -8.08
N LEU A 415 0.53 20.51 -8.16
CA LEU A 415 -0.19 19.94 -9.30
C LEU A 415 -1.47 20.74 -9.60
N TRP A 416 -2.31 20.96 -8.59
CA TRP A 416 -3.55 21.73 -8.76
C TRP A 416 -3.31 23.18 -9.17
N SER A 417 -2.19 23.79 -8.80
CA SER A 417 -1.85 25.16 -9.21
C SER A 417 -1.46 25.28 -10.68
N LYS A 418 -1.08 24.16 -11.34
CA LYS A 418 -0.58 24.11 -12.71
C LYS A 418 -1.46 23.29 -13.65
N VAL A 419 -2.51 22.65 -13.14
CA VAL A 419 -3.31 21.68 -13.90
C VAL A 419 -3.98 22.32 -15.13
N GLU A 420 -4.43 23.58 -15.00
CA GLU A 420 -5.05 24.31 -16.11
C GLU A 420 -4.03 24.66 -17.19
N ASP A 421 -2.79 25.02 -16.82
CA ASP A 421 -1.74 25.45 -17.76
C ASP A 421 -1.36 24.39 -18.79
N LYS A 422 -1.37 23.11 -18.39
CA LYS A 422 -0.98 21.97 -19.24
C LYS A 422 -2.18 21.20 -19.79
N PHE A 423 -3.20 20.98 -18.97
CA PHE A 423 -4.28 20.03 -19.28
C PHE A 423 -5.56 20.70 -19.80
N GLU A 424 -5.63 22.04 -19.83
CA GLU A 424 -6.68 22.78 -20.55
C GLU A 424 -6.23 23.12 -21.97
N GLN A 425 -6.47 22.21 -22.92
CA GLN A 425 -6.08 22.40 -24.31
C GLN A 425 -7.26 22.80 -25.20
N LYS A 426 -7.04 23.81 -26.05
CA LYS A 426 -8.06 24.34 -26.94
C LYS A 426 -8.52 23.28 -27.95
N GLY A 427 -9.81 22.95 -27.91
CA GLY A 427 -10.43 21.97 -28.81
C GLY A 427 -10.52 20.57 -28.22
N GLU A 428 -9.88 20.33 -27.07
CA GLU A 428 -9.91 19.06 -26.36
C GLU A 428 -11.03 18.99 -25.32
N ARG A 429 -11.28 17.77 -24.82
CA ARG A 429 -12.23 17.50 -23.73
C ARG A 429 -11.61 17.79 -22.36
N TYR A 430 -12.46 18.05 -21.36
CA TYR A 430 -12.03 18.23 -19.97
C TYR A 430 -11.72 16.93 -19.20
N GLN A 431 -11.90 15.77 -19.84
CA GLN A 431 -11.68 14.45 -19.23
C GLN A 431 -10.30 14.35 -18.56
N THR A 432 -9.25 14.76 -19.27
CA THR A 432 -7.88 14.73 -18.77
C THR A 432 -7.72 15.63 -17.56
N LEU A 433 -8.13 16.91 -17.67
CA LEU A 433 -8.06 17.87 -16.57
C LEU A 433 -8.78 17.35 -15.33
N ARG A 434 -9.97 16.77 -15.50
CA ARG A 434 -10.72 16.12 -14.41
C ARG A 434 -9.93 15.01 -13.74
N ARG A 435 -9.35 14.11 -14.52
CA ARG A 435 -8.59 12.95 -14.01
C ARG A 435 -7.34 13.40 -13.26
N VAL A 436 -6.55 14.30 -13.85
CA VAL A 436 -5.33 14.85 -13.23
C VAL A 436 -5.66 15.57 -11.92
N PHE A 437 -6.73 16.36 -11.91
CA PHE A 437 -7.23 16.97 -10.68
C PHE A 437 -7.54 15.91 -9.60
N GLY A 438 -8.17 14.79 -10.00
CA GLY A 438 -8.46 13.66 -9.12
C GLY A 438 -7.21 13.01 -8.51
N TRP A 439 -6.13 12.87 -9.28
CA TRP A 439 -4.86 12.29 -8.78
C TRP A 439 -4.25 13.08 -7.62
N GLY A 440 -4.49 14.39 -7.55
CA GLY A 440 -4.04 15.21 -6.42
C GLY A 440 -4.61 14.80 -5.05
N PHE A 441 -5.70 14.01 -5.00
CA PHE A 441 -6.23 13.50 -3.73
C PHE A 441 -5.49 12.27 -3.19
N ARG A 442 -4.64 11.61 -3.99
CA ARG A 442 -3.96 10.37 -3.58
C ARG A 442 -3.01 10.59 -2.38
N PRO A 443 -2.13 11.60 -2.37
CA PRO A 443 -1.36 11.98 -1.18
C PRO A 443 -2.19 12.25 0.07
N TYR A 444 -3.32 12.94 -0.07
CA TYR A 444 -4.22 13.23 1.05
C TYR A 444 -4.83 11.96 1.63
N PHE A 445 -5.22 10.99 0.78
CA PHE A 445 -5.78 9.73 1.24
C PHE A 445 -4.75 8.87 2.00
N SER A 446 -3.52 8.79 1.48
CA SER A 446 -2.42 8.09 2.15
C SER A 446 -2.03 8.78 3.45
N GLY A 447 -1.80 10.10 3.44
CA GLY A 447 -1.44 10.86 4.63
C GLY A 447 -2.50 10.79 5.73
N ALA A 448 -3.78 10.98 5.39
CA ALA A 448 -4.86 10.89 6.37
C ALA A 448 -4.98 9.48 7.00
N GLY A 449 -4.70 8.43 6.21
CA GLY A 449 -4.68 7.05 6.69
C GLY A 449 -3.47 6.72 7.55
N ASN A 450 -2.27 6.93 7.02
CA ASN A 450 -1.02 6.47 7.63
C ASN A 450 -0.60 7.35 8.81
N VAL A 451 -0.75 8.68 8.75
CA VAL A 451 -0.44 9.56 9.90
C VAL A 451 -1.35 9.26 11.09
N SER A 452 -2.60 8.84 10.86
CA SER A 452 -3.51 8.44 11.94
C SER A 452 -3.05 7.20 12.72
N ARG A 453 -2.08 6.43 12.21
CA ARG A 453 -1.51 5.25 12.89
C ARG A 453 -0.61 5.62 14.06
N TYR A 454 -0.04 6.82 14.07
CA TYR A 454 0.79 7.30 15.17
C TYR A 454 -0.02 7.50 16.45
N ILE A 455 -1.29 7.90 16.34
CA ILE A 455 -2.18 8.04 17.50
C ILE A 455 -2.52 6.66 18.08
N GLY A 456 -2.13 6.45 19.34
CA GLY A 456 -2.19 5.13 19.97
C GLY A 456 -1.28 4.10 19.29
N GLY A 457 -0.28 4.54 18.52
CA GLY A 457 0.64 3.65 17.82
C GLY A 457 1.63 2.97 18.77
N ILE A 458 2.10 1.80 18.37
CA ILE A 458 3.14 1.01 19.05
C ILE A 458 4.08 0.47 17.99
N TYR A 459 5.35 0.87 18.02
CA TYR A 459 6.38 0.24 17.21
C TYR A 459 6.51 -1.24 17.63
N HIS A 460 6.37 -2.12 16.64
CA HIS A 460 6.44 -3.57 16.79
C HIS A 460 7.76 -4.05 16.19
N TYR A 461 8.55 -4.75 16.99
CA TYR A 461 9.83 -5.30 16.56
C TYR A 461 9.82 -6.82 16.76
N ARG A 462 10.41 -7.55 15.81
CA ARG A 462 10.49 -9.01 15.85
C ARG A 462 11.71 -9.52 16.63
N ASP A 463 12.41 -8.63 17.31
CA ASP A 463 13.56 -8.92 18.16
C ASP A 463 13.26 -10.07 19.13
N HIS A 464 14.16 -11.05 19.16
CA HIS A 464 14.16 -12.11 20.15
C HIS A 464 14.94 -11.68 21.40
N VAL A 465 14.82 -12.46 22.48
CA VAL A 465 15.58 -12.20 23.71
C VAL A 465 17.08 -12.18 23.40
N GLY A 466 17.71 -11.01 23.58
CA GLY A 466 19.13 -10.78 23.32
C GLY A 466 19.43 -9.90 22.10
N ASP A 467 18.44 -9.63 21.23
CA ASP A 467 18.64 -8.82 20.01
C ASP A 467 18.72 -7.31 20.30
N GLY A 468 18.18 -6.85 21.44
CA GLY A 468 18.51 -5.54 22.02
C GLY A 468 17.35 -4.55 22.14
N ARG A 469 16.24 -4.70 21.39
CA ARG A 469 15.04 -3.87 21.56
C ARG A 469 13.92 -4.63 22.25
N HIS A 470 13.00 -3.87 22.85
CA HIS A 470 11.73 -4.44 23.31
C HIS A 470 10.82 -4.69 22.11
N PRO A 471 10.12 -5.84 22.03
CA PRO A 471 9.22 -6.15 20.91
C PRO A 471 8.08 -5.13 20.73
N LEU A 472 7.72 -4.39 21.77
CA LEU A 472 6.68 -3.36 21.74
C LEU A 472 7.22 -2.08 22.36
N GLN A 473 7.19 -0.99 21.60
CA GLN A 473 7.56 0.34 22.06
C GLN A 473 6.46 1.35 21.70
N PRO A 474 5.74 1.89 22.69
CA PRO A 474 4.76 2.95 22.44
C PRO A 474 5.34 4.13 21.65
N VAL A 475 4.54 4.69 20.72
CA VAL A 475 4.91 5.88 19.93
C VAL A 475 4.92 7.13 20.82
N PRO A 476 6.06 7.83 21.02
CA PRO A 476 6.19 8.89 22.02
C PRO A 476 5.07 9.95 21.96
N PRO A 477 4.59 10.49 23.11
CA PRO A 477 3.51 11.47 23.15
C PRO A 477 3.72 12.67 22.22
N ALA A 478 4.97 13.15 22.11
CA ALA A 478 5.32 14.24 21.19
C ALA A 478 5.03 13.91 19.72
N ARG A 479 5.39 12.70 19.27
CA ARG A 479 5.09 12.23 17.90
C ARG A 479 3.58 12.02 17.69
N GLN A 480 2.84 11.62 18.72
CA GLN A 480 1.37 11.55 18.64
C GLN A 480 0.73 12.94 18.49
N ARG A 481 1.22 13.95 19.24
CA ARG A 481 0.75 15.34 19.09
C ARG A 481 1.06 15.89 17.71
N GLU A 482 2.28 15.68 17.22
CA GLU A 482 2.68 16.07 15.86
C GLU A 482 1.76 15.45 14.79
N ALA A 483 1.43 14.15 14.93
CA ALA A 483 0.51 13.48 14.02
C ALA A 483 -0.91 14.07 14.08
N LEU A 484 -1.39 14.44 15.28
CA LEU A 484 -2.67 15.13 15.42
C LEU A 484 -2.62 16.51 14.76
N ASP A 485 -1.57 17.29 15.01
CA ASP A 485 -1.38 18.63 14.45
C ASP A 485 -1.34 18.59 12.92
N PHE A 486 -0.63 17.61 12.33
CA PHE A 486 -0.65 17.35 10.90
C PHE A 486 -2.07 17.17 10.35
N LEU A 487 -2.88 16.32 11.00
CA LEU A 487 -4.26 16.07 10.57
C LEU A 487 -5.14 17.29 10.76
N VAL A 488 -4.95 18.05 11.83
CA VAL A 488 -5.66 19.31 12.08
C VAL A 488 -5.35 20.33 10.99
N GLU A 489 -4.08 20.49 10.62
CA GLU A 489 -3.64 21.47 9.63
C GLU A 489 -4.06 21.07 8.20
N HIS A 490 -3.80 19.83 7.80
CA HIS A 490 -3.85 19.42 6.40
C HIS A 490 -5.09 18.61 6.01
N VAL A 491 -5.89 18.11 6.97
CA VAL A 491 -7.07 17.27 6.68
C VAL A 491 -8.34 17.89 7.24
N PHE A 492 -8.32 18.31 8.50
CA PHE A 492 -9.50 18.85 9.15
C PHE A 492 -9.64 20.36 8.93
N GLY A 493 -8.54 21.10 8.79
CA GLY A 493 -8.52 22.55 8.75
C GLY A 493 -9.43 23.19 7.68
N PRO A 494 -9.96 24.41 7.93
CA PRO A 494 -10.85 25.10 7.00
C PRO A 494 -10.20 25.41 5.65
N ASP A 495 -8.87 25.63 5.63
CA ASP A 495 -8.11 25.88 4.40
C ASP A 495 -7.42 24.62 3.84
N ALA A 496 -7.70 23.42 4.38
CA ALA A 496 -7.11 22.17 3.92
C ALA A 496 -7.47 21.84 2.46
N PHE A 497 -8.67 22.27 2.03
CA PHE A 497 -9.25 21.97 0.73
C PHE A 497 -9.86 23.23 0.11
N ARG A 498 -9.19 23.78 -0.91
CA ARG A 498 -9.62 25.03 -1.55
C ARG A 498 -9.22 25.06 -3.03
N TRP A 499 -10.19 25.34 -3.89
CA TRP A 499 -10.01 25.47 -5.34
C TRP A 499 -10.86 26.62 -5.88
N SER A 500 -10.53 27.11 -7.07
CA SER A 500 -11.33 28.16 -7.72
C SER A 500 -12.67 27.57 -8.21
N PRO A 501 -13.78 28.34 -8.16
CA PRO A 501 -15.03 27.93 -8.79
C PRO A 501 -14.87 27.69 -10.29
N GLU A 502 -13.94 28.40 -10.95
CA GLU A 502 -13.63 28.22 -12.36
C GLU A 502 -13.09 26.82 -12.63
N LEU A 503 -12.06 26.38 -11.89
CA LEU A 503 -11.48 25.04 -12.01
C LEU A 503 -12.53 23.95 -11.75
N LEU A 504 -13.33 24.08 -10.69
CA LEU A 504 -14.35 23.07 -10.35
C LEU A 504 -15.42 22.92 -11.46
N ASN A 505 -15.77 24.01 -12.15
CA ASN A 505 -16.71 23.97 -13.26
C ASN A 505 -16.12 23.37 -14.56
N LYS A 506 -14.81 23.16 -14.61
CA LYS A 506 -14.12 22.46 -15.71
C LYS A 506 -14.08 20.94 -15.49
N LEU A 507 -14.48 20.40 -14.33
CA LEU A 507 -14.35 18.98 -13.99
C LEU A 507 -15.47 18.08 -14.57
N ALA A 508 -15.84 18.29 -15.83
CA ALA A 508 -16.84 17.47 -16.51
C ALA A 508 -16.33 16.03 -16.75
N PRO A 509 -17.18 15.00 -16.58
CA PRO A 509 -16.80 13.62 -16.83
C PRO A 509 -16.74 13.34 -18.34
N GLU A 510 -16.16 12.20 -18.69
CA GLU A 510 -16.19 11.69 -20.06
C GLU A 510 -17.65 11.46 -20.54
N ARG A 511 -17.89 11.42 -21.85
CA ARG A 511 -19.22 11.15 -22.42
C ARG A 511 -19.23 9.94 -23.32
N TRP A 512 -18.06 9.52 -23.80
CA TRP A 512 -17.88 8.30 -24.55
C TRP A 512 -17.90 7.09 -23.61
N VAL A 513 -18.49 6.00 -24.11
CA VAL A 513 -18.51 4.70 -23.41
C VAL A 513 -17.26 3.93 -23.82
N ASP A 514 -16.67 3.21 -22.87
CA ASP A 514 -15.58 2.27 -23.11
C ASP A 514 -15.85 0.90 -22.45
N PHE A 515 -14.85 0.02 -22.44
CA PHE A 515 -14.96 -1.35 -21.91
C PHE A 515 -15.20 -1.43 -20.39
N THR A 516 -14.92 -0.35 -19.66
CA THR A 516 -14.93 -0.33 -18.20
C THR A 516 -15.71 0.83 -17.61
N TRP A 517 -16.16 1.79 -18.43
CA TRP A 517 -16.92 2.94 -17.98
C TRP A 517 -17.97 3.48 -18.96
N SER A 518 -19.06 4.00 -18.38
CA SER A 518 -20.06 4.80 -19.03
C SER A 518 -20.57 5.93 -18.13
N VAL A 519 -20.90 7.09 -18.71
CA VAL A 519 -21.58 8.18 -17.96
C VAL A 519 -22.95 7.77 -17.40
N PHE A 520 -23.50 6.66 -17.89
CA PHE A 520 -24.72 6.08 -17.33
C PHE A 520 -24.50 5.33 -16.00
N ASP A 521 -23.24 5.06 -15.63
CA ASP A 521 -22.88 4.35 -14.40
C ASP A 521 -22.71 5.28 -13.19
N VAL A 522 -22.64 6.61 -13.40
CA VAL A 522 -22.43 7.58 -12.31
C VAL A 522 -23.75 8.06 -11.71
N SER A 523 -23.77 8.25 -10.39
CA SER A 523 -24.96 8.76 -9.67
C SER A 523 -25.24 10.24 -9.92
N ARG A 524 -24.22 11.00 -10.31
CA ARG A 524 -24.28 12.42 -10.70
C ARG A 524 -23.19 12.73 -11.71
N ILE A 525 -23.45 13.69 -12.61
CA ILE A 525 -22.53 14.07 -13.69
C ILE A 525 -21.48 15.08 -13.19
N ASP A 526 -21.81 15.95 -12.25
CA ASP A 526 -20.88 16.92 -11.72
C ASP A 526 -19.87 16.30 -10.72
N TYR A 527 -18.74 16.96 -10.49
CA TYR A 527 -17.65 16.42 -9.67
C TYR A 527 -18.03 16.38 -8.18
N PRO A 528 -18.03 15.20 -7.52
CA PRO A 528 -18.56 15.03 -6.15
C PRO A 528 -17.54 15.48 -5.08
N ILE A 529 -17.11 16.74 -5.11
CA ILE A 529 -15.99 17.24 -4.30
C ILE A 529 -16.22 17.09 -2.79
N HIS A 530 -17.44 17.33 -2.30
CA HIS A 530 -17.79 17.16 -0.89
C HIS A 530 -17.66 15.71 -0.42
N ASP A 531 -18.02 14.74 -1.25
CA ASP A 531 -17.97 13.32 -0.91
C ASP A 531 -16.52 12.82 -0.85
N ILE A 532 -15.66 13.32 -1.74
CA ILE A 532 -14.22 13.03 -1.77
C ILE A 532 -13.54 13.59 -0.52
N VAL A 533 -13.73 14.89 -0.24
CA VAL A 533 -13.15 15.54 0.94
C VAL A 533 -13.62 14.87 2.23
N LEU A 534 -14.93 14.61 2.37
CA LEU A 534 -15.47 13.98 3.56
C LEU A 534 -14.91 12.57 3.77
N ARG A 535 -14.67 11.81 2.70
CA ARG A 535 -14.07 10.47 2.79
C ARG A 535 -12.62 10.51 3.28
N ILE A 536 -11.82 11.46 2.80
CA ILE A 536 -10.45 11.67 3.31
C ILE A 536 -10.50 11.99 4.81
N GLN A 537 -11.37 12.92 5.20
CA GLN A 537 -11.53 13.33 6.60
C GLN A 537 -12.09 12.22 7.49
N ARG A 538 -13.00 11.39 6.98
CA ARG A 538 -13.58 10.28 7.75
C ARG A 538 -12.59 9.18 8.04
N ARG A 539 -11.57 8.99 7.22
CA ARG A 539 -10.56 7.92 7.39
C ARG A 539 -9.89 7.98 8.79
N PRO A 540 -9.28 9.09 9.23
CA PRO A 540 -8.77 9.21 10.59
C PRO A 540 -9.89 9.17 11.66
N LEU A 541 -11.04 9.82 11.43
CA LEU A 541 -12.14 9.81 12.41
C LEU A 541 -12.70 8.40 12.69
N ASP A 542 -12.87 7.60 11.64
CA ASP A 542 -13.34 6.22 11.74
C ASP A 542 -12.35 5.36 12.54
N ARG A 543 -11.04 5.66 12.47
CA ARG A 543 -9.99 4.99 13.25
C ARG A 543 -9.98 5.47 14.71
N PHE A 544 -10.06 6.77 14.94
CA PHE A 544 -9.95 7.39 16.28
C PHE A 544 -11.09 7.02 17.23
N TYR A 545 -12.28 6.77 16.69
CA TYR A 545 -13.43 6.34 17.46
C TYR A 545 -13.68 4.82 17.38
N ASP A 546 -12.73 4.04 16.86
CA ASP A 546 -12.79 2.59 16.85
C ASP A 546 -12.54 2.01 18.25
N PRO A 547 -13.32 1.02 18.72
CA PRO A 547 -13.16 0.43 20.05
C PRO A 547 -11.74 -0.08 20.31
N THR A 548 -11.09 -0.69 19.32
CA THR A 548 -9.76 -1.27 19.49
C THR A 548 -8.71 -0.20 19.74
N LEU A 549 -8.79 0.93 19.04
CA LEU A 549 -7.88 2.05 19.26
C LEU A 549 -8.13 2.71 20.61
N LEU A 550 -9.40 2.92 20.98
CA LEU A 550 -9.77 3.52 22.27
C LEU A 550 -9.30 2.68 23.46
N SER A 551 -9.50 1.35 23.42
CA SER A 551 -8.96 0.45 24.45
C SER A 551 -7.45 0.50 24.51
N ARG A 552 -6.76 0.61 23.36
CA ARG A 552 -5.31 0.74 23.34
C ARG A 552 -4.83 2.04 23.96
N LEU A 553 -5.51 3.16 23.71
CA LEU A 553 -5.18 4.43 24.38
C LEU A 553 -5.34 4.33 25.90
N GLN A 554 -6.36 3.62 26.37
CA GLN A 554 -6.52 3.32 27.80
C GLN A 554 -5.34 2.49 28.34
N ASP A 555 -4.94 1.43 27.63
CA ASP A 555 -3.81 0.59 28.03
C ASP A 555 -2.46 1.34 28.00
N LEU A 556 -2.29 2.28 27.07
CA LEU A 556 -1.05 3.04 26.90
C LEU A 556 -0.74 3.94 28.09
N GLU A 557 -1.74 4.37 28.85
CA GLU A 557 -1.55 5.11 30.10
C GLU A 557 -0.75 4.31 31.14
N LEU A 558 -0.77 2.97 31.05
CA LEU A 558 -0.01 2.07 31.91
C LEU A 558 1.38 1.71 31.37
N ARG A 559 1.67 2.06 30.11
CA ARG A 559 2.89 1.61 29.39
C ARG A 559 3.95 2.70 29.24
N TYR A 560 3.67 3.91 29.69
CA TYR A 560 4.61 5.03 29.63
C TYR A 560 5.29 5.28 30.97
N GLU A 561 6.62 5.24 30.97
CA GLU A 561 7.46 5.67 32.08
C GLU A 561 7.86 7.15 31.87
N GLY A 562 6.92 8.08 32.07
CA GLY A 562 7.16 9.52 31.93
C GLY A 562 6.02 10.38 32.47
N ASP A 563 6.30 11.66 32.71
CA ASP A 563 5.32 12.60 33.29
C ASP A 563 4.20 13.01 32.31
N GLU A 564 4.39 12.76 31.01
CA GLU A 564 3.42 13.07 29.97
C GLU A 564 2.99 11.81 29.22
N THR A 565 1.68 11.66 29.05
CA THR A 565 1.06 10.63 28.19
C THR A 565 0.19 11.30 27.13
N PHE A 566 -0.07 10.57 26.04
CA PHE A 566 -1.11 10.92 25.08
C PHE A 566 -2.25 9.90 25.25
N GLY A 567 -3.29 10.30 25.98
CA GLY A 567 -4.44 9.46 26.30
C GLY A 567 -5.70 9.82 25.52
N MET A 568 -6.81 9.15 25.85
CA MET A 568 -8.12 9.41 25.23
C MET A 568 -8.57 10.86 25.41
N VAL A 569 -8.27 11.49 26.56
CA VAL A 569 -8.62 12.89 26.83
C VAL A 569 -7.95 13.84 25.84
N ASN A 570 -6.67 13.61 25.52
CA ASN A 570 -5.94 14.44 24.55
C ASN A 570 -6.57 14.32 23.15
N LEU A 571 -6.90 13.10 22.74
CA LEU A 571 -7.53 12.84 21.44
C LEU A 571 -8.91 13.51 21.32
N PHE A 572 -9.81 13.28 22.28
CA PHE A 572 -11.17 13.84 22.24
C PHE A 572 -11.15 15.36 22.28
N THR A 573 -10.36 15.94 23.20
CA THR A 573 -10.23 17.40 23.33
C THR A 573 -9.65 18.02 22.07
N GLY A 574 -8.55 17.46 21.53
CA GLY A 574 -7.91 17.98 20.33
C GLY A 574 -8.80 17.90 19.09
N LEU A 575 -9.52 16.78 18.90
CA LEU A 575 -10.48 16.65 17.80
C LEU A 575 -11.65 17.61 17.96
N ARG A 576 -12.23 17.75 19.16
CA ARG A 576 -13.32 18.70 19.42
C ARG A 576 -12.87 20.14 19.11
N GLN A 577 -11.73 20.57 19.64
CA GLN A 577 -11.20 21.91 19.39
C GLN A 577 -10.94 22.16 17.91
N ALA A 578 -10.34 21.20 17.21
CA ALA A 578 -10.03 21.34 15.79
C ALA A 578 -11.26 21.34 14.87
N ILE A 579 -12.26 20.50 15.15
CA ILE A 579 -13.44 20.32 14.27
C ILE A 579 -14.52 21.37 14.56
N TRP A 580 -14.57 21.92 15.77
CA TRP A 580 -15.55 22.93 16.19
C TRP A 580 -14.95 24.32 16.42
N ALA A 581 -13.75 24.59 15.90
CA ALA A 581 -13.03 25.86 16.05
C ALA A 581 -13.88 27.11 15.69
N GLU A 582 -14.84 26.98 14.78
CA GLU A 582 -15.75 28.06 14.37
C GLU A 582 -16.68 28.53 15.50
N LEU A 583 -16.99 27.66 16.47
CA LEU A 583 -17.81 28.02 17.63
C LEU A 583 -17.10 29.02 18.53
N GLU A 584 -15.77 28.99 18.56
CA GLU A 584 -14.93 29.91 19.35
C GLU A 584 -14.54 31.16 18.54
N THR A 585 -14.14 30.99 17.28
CA THR A 585 -13.70 32.13 16.43
C THR A 585 -14.85 33.01 15.96
N GLY A 586 -16.08 32.50 15.97
CA GLY A 586 -17.27 33.22 15.48
C GLY A 586 -17.41 33.25 13.96
N SER A 587 -16.52 32.59 13.22
CA SER A 587 -16.53 32.51 11.75
C SER A 587 -17.78 31.80 11.20
N SER A 588 -18.12 32.04 9.93
CA SER A 588 -19.11 31.22 9.22
C SER A 588 -18.58 29.80 9.04
N ILE A 589 -19.43 28.80 9.20
CA ILE A 589 -19.06 27.39 9.06
C ILE A 589 -19.29 26.98 7.61
N ASP A 590 -18.24 26.76 6.81
CA ASP A 590 -18.39 26.38 5.41
C ASP A 590 -18.96 24.97 5.21
N SER A 591 -19.28 24.60 3.97
CA SER A 591 -19.90 23.31 3.66
C SER A 591 -19.05 22.08 3.98
N PHE A 592 -17.72 22.14 3.85
CA PHE A 592 -16.83 21.02 4.18
C PHE A 592 -16.76 20.85 5.69
N ARG A 593 -16.61 21.95 6.42
CA ARG A 593 -16.57 21.99 7.89
C ARG A 593 -17.88 21.51 8.52
N ARG A 594 -19.05 21.92 7.99
CA ARG A 594 -20.35 21.37 8.42
C ARG A 594 -20.46 19.86 8.19
N ASN A 595 -19.89 19.32 7.11
CA ASN A 595 -19.90 17.88 6.86
C ASN A 595 -18.98 17.13 7.84
N LEU A 596 -17.80 17.68 8.12
CA LEU A 596 -16.86 17.15 9.11
C LEU A 596 -17.47 17.13 10.52
N GLN A 597 -18.08 18.23 10.95
CA GLN A 597 -18.77 18.36 12.23
C GLN A 597 -19.89 17.33 12.38
N ARG A 598 -20.71 17.12 11.33
CA ARG A 598 -21.73 16.05 11.33
C ARG A 598 -21.13 14.65 11.42
N ALA A 599 -20.01 14.39 10.75
CA ALA A 599 -19.34 13.10 10.80
C ALA A 599 -18.81 12.79 12.20
N GLN A 600 -18.17 13.76 12.87
CA GLN A 600 -17.74 13.59 14.26
C GLN A 600 -18.94 13.45 15.21
N LEU A 601 -19.98 14.27 15.05
CA LEU A 601 -21.20 14.19 15.84
C LEU A 601 -21.82 12.79 15.79
N GLN A 602 -21.86 12.18 14.60
CA GLN A 602 -22.36 10.82 14.43
C GLN A 602 -21.53 9.79 15.24
N LYS A 603 -20.21 9.96 15.32
CA LYS A 603 -19.34 9.09 16.14
C LYS A 603 -19.60 9.24 17.63
N LEU A 604 -19.68 10.48 18.11
CA LEU A 604 -19.94 10.77 19.52
C LEU A 604 -21.32 10.25 19.95
N ILE A 605 -22.36 10.50 19.15
CA ILE A 605 -23.71 9.95 19.40
C ILE A 605 -23.69 8.41 19.38
N GLY A 606 -22.98 7.82 18.42
CA GLY A 606 -22.82 6.37 18.32
C GLY A 606 -22.24 5.74 19.58
N LEU A 607 -21.17 6.33 20.14
CA LEU A 607 -20.54 5.88 21.38
C LEU A 607 -21.48 5.97 22.59
N VAL A 608 -22.33 6.99 22.66
CA VAL A 608 -23.27 7.18 23.77
C VAL A 608 -24.46 6.22 23.65
N LEU A 609 -25.09 6.13 22.48
CA LEU A 609 -26.36 5.42 22.31
C LEU A 609 -26.20 3.93 22.01
N LYS A 610 -25.23 3.57 21.17
CA LYS A 610 -25.03 2.21 20.66
C LYS A 610 -23.53 1.90 20.55
N PRO A 611 -22.79 1.88 21.68
CA PRO A 611 -21.37 1.55 21.66
C PRO A 611 -21.17 0.17 21.05
N ALA A 612 -20.12 0.03 20.25
CA ALA A 612 -19.73 -1.27 19.73
C ALA A 612 -19.16 -2.14 20.86
N TYR A 613 -19.16 -3.46 20.66
CA TYR A 613 -18.55 -4.37 21.62
C TYR A 613 -17.07 -4.02 21.84
N GLY A 614 -16.63 -4.01 23.09
CA GLY A 614 -15.25 -3.67 23.46
C GLY A 614 -14.97 -2.17 23.63
N THR A 615 -15.93 -1.27 23.38
CA THR A 615 -15.74 0.16 23.65
C THR A 615 -15.51 0.43 25.14
N PRO A 616 -14.42 1.10 25.56
CA PRO A 616 -14.21 1.49 26.95
C PRO A 616 -15.28 2.43 27.50
N GLU A 617 -15.66 2.28 28.77
CA GLU A 617 -16.62 3.18 29.43
C GLU A 617 -16.11 4.62 29.53
N ASP A 618 -14.80 4.82 29.66
CA ASP A 618 -14.20 6.16 29.67
C ASP A 618 -14.42 6.87 28.32
N ALA A 619 -14.34 6.14 27.20
CA ALA A 619 -14.62 6.71 25.88
C ALA A 619 -16.09 7.13 25.73
N ARG A 620 -17.03 6.38 26.32
CA ARG A 620 -18.46 6.74 26.35
C ARG A 620 -18.69 7.99 27.20
N THR A 621 -18.00 8.08 28.34
CA THR A 621 -18.05 9.22 29.25
C THR A 621 -17.49 10.47 28.59
N LEU A 622 -16.33 10.38 27.94
CA LEU A 622 -15.73 11.48 27.18
C LEU A 622 -16.61 11.90 26.00
N ALA A 623 -17.22 10.95 25.27
CA ALA A 623 -18.16 11.28 24.20
C ALA A 623 -19.36 12.07 24.73
N ARG A 624 -19.91 11.68 25.88
CA ARG A 624 -21.00 12.42 26.54
C ARG A 624 -20.55 13.83 26.95
N ALA A 625 -19.35 13.97 27.52
CA ALA A 625 -18.81 15.26 27.93
C ALA A 625 -18.54 16.20 26.74
N ASP A 626 -18.02 15.68 25.63
CA ASP A 626 -17.83 16.44 24.40
C ASP A 626 -19.16 16.90 23.81
N LEU A 627 -20.18 16.03 23.77
CA LEU A 627 -21.53 16.41 23.32
C LEU A 627 -22.10 17.56 24.16
N GLN A 628 -21.99 17.48 25.49
CA GLN A 628 -22.43 18.55 26.39
C GLN A 628 -21.67 19.87 26.14
N THR A 629 -20.35 19.79 25.95
CA THR A 629 -19.50 20.94 25.67
C THR A 629 -19.87 21.60 24.34
N ILE A 630 -20.04 20.79 23.28
CA ILE A 630 -20.44 21.26 21.96
C ILE A 630 -21.83 21.92 22.03
N ALA A 631 -22.81 21.32 22.72
CA ALA A 631 -24.14 21.90 22.86
C ALA A 631 -24.10 23.29 23.53
N ALA A 632 -23.33 23.44 24.61
CA ALA A 632 -23.17 24.72 25.29
C ALA A 632 -22.48 25.77 24.40
N GLN A 633 -21.44 25.38 23.65
CA GLN A 633 -20.75 26.26 22.70
C GLN A 633 -21.69 26.70 21.55
N ILE A 634 -22.54 25.78 21.08
CA ILE A 634 -23.54 26.08 20.05
C ILE A 634 -24.60 27.06 20.56
N GLU A 635 -25.12 26.86 21.77
CA GLU A 635 -26.10 27.76 22.37
C GLU A 635 -25.55 29.19 22.47
N ALA A 636 -24.35 29.35 23.02
CA ALA A 636 -23.67 30.63 23.08
C ALA A 636 -23.49 31.27 21.69
N ARG A 637 -23.15 30.46 20.67
CA ARG A 637 -22.95 30.94 19.30
C ARG A 637 -24.26 31.37 18.62
N LEU A 638 -25.36 30.67 18.87
CA LEU A 638 -26.69 30.97 18.31
C LEU A 638 -27.25 32.29 18.86
N ASP A 639 -27.00 32.56 20.15
CA ASP A 639 -27.40 33.78 20.87
C ASP A 639 -26.59 35.00 20.42
N GLY A 640 -25.31 34.83 20.09
CA GLY A 640 -24.39 35.92 19.70
C GLY A 640 -24.68 36.59 18.35
N GLY A 641 -25.61 36.09 17.53
CA GLY A 641 -25.95 36.66 16.22
C GLY A 641 -24.84 36.50 15.15
N GLY A 642 -25.02 37.09 13.96
CA GLY A 642 -23.98 37.11 12.91
C GLY A 642 -23.68 35.78 12.20
N LEU A 643 -24.55 34.78 12.32
CA LEU A 643 -24.48 33.53 11.54
C LEU A 643 -25.23 33.68 10.21
N ASP A 644 -24.65 33.16 9.13
CA ASP A 644 -25.39 32.94 7.89
C ASP A 644 -26.48 31.87 8.09
N ALA A 645 -27.44 31.81 7.15
CA ALA A 645 -28.59 30.91 7.26
C ALA A 645 -28.20 29.42 7.33
N TYR A 646 -27.16 29.00 6.60
CA TYR A 646 -26.71 27.61 6.63
C TYR A 646 -26.02 27.27 7.94
N SER A 647 -25.15 28.14 8.44
CA SER A 647 -24.50 27.94 9.74
C SER A 647 -25.54 27.89 10.87
N ARG A 648 -26.50 28.82 10.90
CA ARG A 648 -27.58 28.81 11.89
C ARG A 648 -28.39 27.50 11.84
N ALA A 649 -28.91 27.13 10.68
CA ALA A 649 -29.71 25.91 10.53
C ALA A 649 -28.90 24.64 10.90
N HIS A 650 -27.61 24.61 10.56
CA HIS A 650 -26.74 23.51 10.94
C HIS A 650 -26.57 23.42 12.46
N LEU A 651 -26.30 24.53 13.13
CA LEU A 651 -26.11 24.57 14.56
C LEU A 651 -27.39 24.23 15.34
N ASP A 652 -28.54 24.75 14.90
CA ASP A 652 -29.86 24.41 15.47
C ASP A 652 -30.14 22.90 15.40
N GLU A 653 -29.97 22.29 14.23
CA GLU A 653 -30.15 20.84 14.03
C GLU A 653 -29.12 20.01 14.82
N THR A 654 -27.87 20.44 14.84
CA THR A 654 -26.80 19.78 15.60
C THR A 654 -27.14 19.77 17.10
N ARG A 655 -27.55 20.91 17.67
CA ARG A 655 -27.95 21.00 19.08
C ARG A 655 -29.12 20.07 19.38
N ALA A 656 -30.18 20.09 18.55
CA ALA A 656 -31.34 19.22 18.73
C ALA A 656 -30.97 17.73 18.73
N ARG A 657 -30.06 17.31 17.84
CA ARG A 657 -29.55 15.92 17.81
C ARG A 657 -28.75 15.56 19.06
N ILE A 658 -27.93 16.49 19.56
CA ILE A 658 -27.16 16.29 20.79
C ILE A 658 -28.11 16.09 21.97
N GLU A 659 -29.08 16.98 22.14
CA GLU A 659 -30.07 16.93 23.23
C GLU A 659 -30.83 15.61 23.22
N ALA A 660 -31.37 15.21 22.06
CA ALA A 660 -32.07 13.94 21.89
C ALA A 660 -31.19 12.72 22.22
N ALA A 661 -29.91 12.75 21.82
CA ALA A 661 -28.98 11.66 22.13
C ALA A 661 -28.62 11.60 23.63
N LEU A 662 -28.44 12.76 24.28
CA LEU A 662 -28.12 12.83 25.71
C LEU A 662 -29.29 12.37 26.59
N GLU A 663 -30.53 12.65 26.18
CA GLU A 663 -31.76 12.18 26.81
C GLU A 663 -31.96 10.66 26.63
N ALA A 664 -31.92 10.16 25.39
CA ALA A 664 -32.11 8.73 25.11
C ALA A 664 -31.01 7.85 25.75
N GLY A 665 -29.79 8.35 25.89
CA GLY A 665 -28.71 7.66 26.57
C GLY A 665 -28.97 7.43 28.07
N LEU A 666 -29.69 8.35 28.74
CA LEU A 666 -30.05 8.21 30.16
C LEU A 666 -31.06 7.08 30.37
N GLU A 667 -32.00 6.89 29.44
CA GLU A 667 -33.04 5.86 29.53
C GLU A 667 -32.51 4.43 29.38
N ARG A 668 -31.39 4.22 28.68
CA ARG A 668 -30.77 2.89 28.53
C ARG A 668 -29.86 2.48 29.68
N SER A 669 -29.42 3.44 30.49
CA SER A 669 -28.53 3.22 31.64
C SER A 669 -29.27 2.95 32.97
N LEU A 670 -30.59 3.14 32.98
CA LEU A 670 -31.52 2.75 34.05
C LEU A 670 -32.15 1.40 33.73
#